data_AF-A0A951T2G7-F1
#
_entry.id   AF-A0A951T2G7-F1
#
_cell.length_a   1.000
_cell.length_b   1.000
_cell.length_c   1.000
_cell.angle_alpha   90.00
_cell.angle_beta   90.00
_cell.angle_gamma   90.00
#
_symmetry.space_group_name_H-M   'P 1'
#
loop_
_entity.id
_entity.type
_entity.pdbx_description
1 polymer ?
#
loop_
_entity_poly.entity_id
_entity_poly.type
_entity_poly.pdbx_seq_one_letter_code
_entity_poly.pdbx_strand_id
1 'polypeptide(L)'
;MLSRFGLRTKSIAALALACLVALIPAGAIGWLALEGVRTHFGEAYARNFTQLNRERILAPVSRDLALSRRLAGSEVTRQWLLDEGNPERRDLFFREAEGYRQDFRDHSYFLISNLSRHYYFNDAEKPFSAAPRYTLDPMKADDAWFFNTVRDATDYNINVNPDVNLRVTRVWLNVLVYDGERKIGLAGTGLDLSAFVREFIATGEPGVTPLIVDRSGAIQAHPDERRIAYGSAAGARDAVHTLSAQLSEDGDRAAVTAAMVRAETEPGTVQLLPAKFDGRDQLLALSYVPELKWHVVTAVDLRAARVLEGVWAQSATAALVLLLVALLGAFGYAVERLVLQPLRKLHQSALAIAGGHYELSLPPGAQDEIGDLSRAFGTMADQVRRHTTELEERVRQRTAALEQANQEMRVAHKQINDSIDYASLIQRATLPNRQLEKLLDDRHFILWRPRDVVGGDFYLFRAEGMHLVIGVVDCAGHGVPGALMTMLARSAIDHAMAETGVESPSAILAHTDTALRAMLQQHELPRAIATNMDAGIACVDLQARTLRYAGARIALYWSDGETVGVLKGGRRALVDRRVGDYHDAGLPLRPGCTYYLATDGFLDQAGGELGYGMGYESFTALLRANARLPMNEQAEALDRALLEWRGDRPQRDDVTLLSFRFDD
;
A
#
# COMPACT_ATOMS: atom_id res chain seq x y z
N MET A 1 -13.29 -9.83 1.14
CA MET A 1 -12.23 -10.86 0.92
C MET A 1 -10.92 -10.29 0.37
N LEU A 2 -10.92 -9.17 -0.38
CA LEU A 2 -9.72 -8.54 -0.96
C LEU A 2 -8.82 -7.73 0.02
N SER A 3 -9.23 -7.55 1.28
CA SER A 3 -8.46 -6.78 2.27
C SER A 3 -7.22 -7.51 2.81
N ARG A 4 -7.13 -8.84 2.64
CA ARG A 4 -6.02 -9.68 3.14
C ARG A 4 -4.84 -9.83 2.18
N PHE A 5 -4.95 -9.36 0.94
CA PHE A 5 -3.91 -9.54 -0.06
C PHE A 5 -2.97 -8.34 -0.14
N GLY A 6 -1.65 -8.59 -0.22
CA GLY A 6 -0.62 -7.55 -0.37
C GLY A 6 -0.74 -6.79 -1.69
N LEU A 7 -0.13 -5.60 -1.76
CA LEU A 7 -0.23 -4.65 -2.90
C LEU A 7 0.00 -5.34 -4.25
N ARG A 8 0.98 -6.24 -4.34
CA ARG A 8 1.30 -7.06 -5.52
C ARG A 8 0.08 -7.80 -6.09
N THR A 9 -0.65 -8.50 -5.23
CA THR A 9 -1.83 -9.28 -5.64
C THR A 9 -2.96 -8.37 -6.08
N LYS A 10 -3.10 -7.19 -5.46
CA LYS A 10 -4.11 -6.19 -5.81
C LYS A 10 -3.81 -5.56 -7.17
N SER A 11 -2.56 -5.20 -7.46
CA SER A 11 -2.14 -4.64 -8.75
C SER A 11 -2.27 -5.66 -9.88
N ILE A 12 -1.87 -6.92 -9.65
CA ILE A 12 -2.02 -8.00 -10.63
C ILE A 12 -3.50 -8.31 -10.88
N ALA A 13 -4.33 -8.36 -9.82
CA ALA A 13 -5.76 -8.60 -9.96
C ALA A 13 -6.47 -7.43 -10.68
N ALA A 14 -6.09 -6.19 -10.40
CA ALA A 14 -6.62 -5.01 -11.08
C ALA A 14 -6.27 -5.00 -12.57
N LEU A 15 -5.02 -5.36 -12.93
CA LEU A 15 -4.65 -5.50 -14.34
C LEU A 15 -5.37 -6.69 -15.00
N ALA A 16 -5.43 -7.85 -14.35
CA ALA A 16 -6.15 -9.00 -14.89
C ALA A 16 -7.63 -8.66 -15.17
N LEU A 17 -8.26 -7.88 -14.29
CA LEU A 17 -9.60 -7.35 -14.48
C LEU A 17 -9.65 -6.36 -15.65
N ALA A 18 -8.70 -5.42 -15.75
CA ALA A 18 -8.64 -4.47 -16.87
C ALA A 18 -8.42 -5.17 -18.22
N CYS A 19 -7.56 -6.20 -18.28
CA CYS A 19 -7.35 -7.04 -19.44
C CYS A 19 -8.63 -7.82 -19.79
N LEU A 20 -9.33 -8.39 -18.81
CA LEU A 20 -10.63 -9.05 -19.02
C LEU A 20 -11.67 -8.09 -19.59
N VAL A 21 -11.75 -6.86 -19.07
CA VAL A 21 -12.66 -5.83 -19.57
C VAL A 21 -12.28 -5.39 -20.99
N ALA A 22 -10.99 -5.27 -21.31
CA ALA A 22 -10.51 -4.91 -22.65
C ALA A 22 -10.68 -6.05 -23.68
N LEU A 23 -10.68 -7.31 -23.24
CA LEU A 23 -10.88 -8.47 -24.10
C LEU A 23 -12.32 -8.58 -24.63
N ILE A 24 -13.31 -8.04 -23.90
CA ILE A 24 -14.72 -8.05 -24.34
C ILE A 24 -14.91 -7.27 -25.66
N PRO A 25 -14.55 -5.98 -25.76
CA PRO A 25 -14.67 -5.24 -27.01
C PRO A 25 -13.72 -5.77 -28.10
N ALA A 26 -12.51 -6.24 -27.74
CA ALA A 26 -11.60 -6.86 -28.70
C ALA A 26 -12.18 -8.15 -29.31
N GLY A 27 -12.83 -8.99 -28.50
CA GLY A 27 -13.54 -10.18 -28.96
C GLY A 27 -14.74 -9.83 -29.85
N ALA A 28 -15.49 -8.79 -29.52
CA ALA A 28 -16.60 -8.30 -30.34
C ALA A 28 -16.12 -7.77 -31.70
N ILE A 29 -15.04 -6.97 -31.73
CA ILE A 29 -14.41 -6.49 -32.98
C ILE A 29 -13.88 -7.66 -33.79
N GLY A 30 -13.23 -8.63 -33.14
CA GLY A 30 -12.74 -9.85 -33.78
C GLY A 30 -13.86 -10.65 -34.43
N TRP A 31 -15.00 -10.81 -33.75
CA TRP A 31 -16.18 -11.48 -34.29
C TRP A 31 -16.74 -10.77 -35.53
N LEU A 32 -16.90 -9.44 -35.46
CA LEU A 32 -17.36 -8.63 -36.59
C LEU A 32 -16.41 -8.71 -37.78
N ALA A 33 -15.10 -8.65 -37.53
CA ALA A 33 -14.09 -8.80 -38.57
C ALA A 33 -14.12 -10.19 -39.21
N LEU A 34 -14.26 -11.25 -38.40
CA LEU A 34 -14.30 -12.63 -38.89
C LEU A 34 -15.56 -12.91 -39.73
N GLU A 35 -16.68 -12.31 -39.36
CA GLU A 35 -17.92 -12.37 -40.14
C GLU A 35 -17.77 -11.66 -41.49
N GLY A 36 -17.15 -10.48 -41.52
CA GLY A 36 -16.85 -9.76 -42.77
C GLY A 36 -15.84 -10.48 -43.68
N VAL A 37 -14.83 -11.14 -43.08
CA VAL A 37 -13.89 -12.00 -43.82
C VAL A 37 -14.63 -13.19 -44.42
N ARG A 38 -15.48 -13.88 -43.64
CA ARG A 38 -16.23 -15.04 -44.11
C ARG A 38 -17.15 -14.69 -45.29
N THR A 39 -17.84 -13.55 -45.26
CA THR A 39 -18.70 -13.12 -46.36
C THR A 39 -17.88 -12.76 -47.60
N HIS A 40 -16.81 -11.97 -47.46
CA HIS A 40 -15.97 -11.57 -48.58
C HIS A 40 -15.30 -12.77 -49.29
N PHE A 41 -14.68 -13.67 -48.51
CA PHE A 41 -14.08 -14.88 -49.07
C PHE A 41 -15.13 -15.86 -49.59
N GLY A 42 -16.30 -15.92 -48.95
CA GLY A 42 -17.44 -16.71 -49.40
C GLY A 42 -17.96 -16.28 -50.78
N GLU A 43 -18.11 -14.98 -51.00
CA GLU A 43 -18.49 -14.41 -52.29
C GLU A 43 -17.43 -14.65 -53.37
N ALA A 44 -16.15 -14.43 -53.04
CA ALA A 44 -15.04 -14.68 -53.94
C ALA A 44 -14.94 -16.17 -54.32
N TYR A 45 -15.12 -17.07 -53.34
CA TYR A 45 -15.16 -18.50 -53.55
C TYR A 45 -16.33 -18.90 -54.46
N ALA A 46 -17.55 -18.48 -54.15
CA ALA A 46 -18.74 -18.80 -54.95
C ALA A 46 -18.60 -18.31 -56.40
N ARG A 47 -18.07 -17.10 -56.59
CA ARG A 47 -17.77 -16.52 -57.91
C ARG A 47 -16.76 -17.35 -58.69
N ASN A 48 -15.59 -17.62 -58.10
CA ASN A 48 -14.52 -18.36 -58.74
C ASN A 48 -14.91 -19.80 -59.03
N PHE A 49 -15.63 -20.45 -58.12
CA PHE A 49 -16.11 -21.82 -58.29
C PHE A 49 -17.14 -21.92 -59.41
N THR A 50 -18.14 -21.04 -59.45
CA THR A 50 -19.11 -20.99 -60.56
C THR A 50 -18.43 -20.70 -61.89
N GLN A 51 -17.47 -19.77 -61.92
CA GLN A 51 -16.71 -19.47 -63.13
C GLN A 51 -15.88 -20.66 -63.61
N LEU A 52 -15.19 -21.35 -62.70
CA LEU A 52 -14.43 -22.56 -63.03
C LEU A 52 -15.33 -23.69 -63.54
N ASN A 53 -16.47 -23.94 -62.88
CA ASN A 53 -17.42 -24.95 -63.33
C ASN A 53 -18.02 -24.60 -64.68
N ARG A 54 -18.30 -23.31 -64.95
CA ARG A 54 -18.72 -22.84 -66.27
C ARG A 54 -17.70 -23.23 -67.34
N GLU A 55 -16.41 -22.95 -67.13
CA GLU A 55 -15.36 -23.31 -68.08
C GLU A 55 -15.18 -24.82 -68.24
N ARG A 56 -15.30 -25.59 -67.15
CA ARG A 56 -15.25 -27.05 -67.16
C ARG A 56 -16.37 -27.69 -67.97
N ILE A 57 -17.58 -27.11 -67.92
CA ILE A 57 -18.75 -27.58 -68.70
C ILE A 57 -18.65 -27.11 -70.16
N LEU A 58 -18.28 -25.84 -70.38
CA LEU A 58 -18.26 -25.24 -71.71
C LEU A 58 -17.30 -25.96 -72.65
N ALA A 59 -16.07 -26.24 -72.23
CA ALA A 59 -15.04 -26.81 -73.11
C ALA A 59 -15.44 -28.16 -73.75
N PRO A 60 -15.85 -29.21 -73.02
CA PRO A 60 -16.23 -30.49 -73.60
C PRO A 60 -17.55 -30.43 -74.38
N VAL A 61 -18.56 -29.74 -73.86
CA VAL A 61 -19.87 -29.67 -74.54
C VAL A 61 -19.78 -28.84 -75.82
N SER A 62 -18.98 -27.77 -75.84
CA SER A 62 -18.74 -26.96 -77.05
C SER A 62 -17.98 -27.73 -78.12
N ARG A 63 -17.00 -28.58 -77.73
CA ARG A 63 -16.29 -29.48 -78.68
C ARG A 63 -17.26 -30.44 -79.36
N ASP A 64 -18.08 -31.13 -78.58
CA ASP A 64 -19.04 -32.11 -79.12
C ASP A 64 -20.18 -31.43 -79.88
N LEU A 65 -20.56 -30.21 -79.51
CA LEU A 65 -21.49 -29.39 -80.30
C LEU A 65 -20.87 -29.00 -81.65
N ALA A 66 -19.60 -28.58 -81.68
CA ALA A 66 -18.90 -28.23 -82.91
C ALA A 66 -18.74 -29.45 -83.84
N LEU A 67 -18.39 -30.61 -83.30
CA LEU A 67 -18.34 -31.88 -84.05
C LEU A 67 -19.73 -32.28 -84.55
N SER A 68 -20.78 -32.14 -83.75
CA SER A 68 -22.17 -32.39 -84.15
C SER A 68 -22.61 -31.47 -85.29
N ARG A 69 -22.23 -30.17 -85.24
CA ARG A 69 -22.48 -29.22 -86.33
C ARG A 69 -21.73 -29.58 -87.61
N ARG A 70 -20.49 -30.08 -87.49
CA ARG A 70 -19.74 -30.59 -88.65
C ARG A 70 -20.36 -31.85 -89.26
N LEU A 71 -20.77 -32.81 -88.42
CA LEU A 71 -21.47 -34.02 -88.87
C LEU A 71 -22.78 -33.66 -89.57
N ALA A 72 -23.59 -32.77 -88.97
CA ALA A 72 -24.85 -32.31 -89.53
C ALA A 72 -24.67 -31.51 -90.84
N GLY A 73 -23.61 -30.71 -90.93
CA GLY A 73 -23.28 -29.91 -92.11
C GLY A 73 -22.48 -30.64 -93.19
N SER A 74 -22.12 -31.92 -92.99
CA SER A 74 -21.34 -32.69 -93.95
C SER A 74 -22.14 -32.93 -95.23
N GLU A 75 -21.48 -32.75 -96.38
CA GLU A 75 -22.02 -33.10 -97.69
C GLU A 75 -22.43 -34.58 -97.75
N VAL A 76 -21.65 -35.45 -97.11
CA VAL A 76 -21.90 -36.90 -97.08
C VAL A 76 -23.18 -37.21 -96.28
N THR A 77 -23.36 -36.59 -95.12
CA THR A 77 -24.60 -36.70 -94.33
C THR A 77 -25.81 -36.24 -95.14
N ARG A 78 -25.71 -35.11 -95.83
CA ARG A 78 -26.79 -34.59 -96.68
C ARG A 78 -27.12 -35.55 -97.83
N GLN A 79 -26.11 -36.02 -98.57
CA GLN A 79 -26.31 -36.93 -99.70
C GLN A 79 -26.90 -38.28 -99.29
N TRP A 80 -26.52 -38.80 -98.12
CA TRP A 80 -27.08 -40.01 -97.55
C TRP A 80 -28.56 -39.85 -97.18
N LEU A 81 -28.91 -38.77 -96.46
CA LEU A 81 -30.31 -38.50 -96.09
C LEU A 81 -31.23 -38.29 -97.29
N LEU A 82 -30.73 -37.70 -98.39
CA LEU A 82 -31.52 -37.50 -99.60
C LEU A 82 -31.80 -38.79 -100.38
N ASP A 83 -31.00 -39.85 -100.17
CA ASP A 83 -31.14 -41.15 -100.87
C ASP A 83 -30.63 -42.32 -100.00
N GLU A 84 -31.42 -42.68 -98.98
CA GLU A 84 -31.10 -43.77 -98.05
C GLU A 84 -31.13 -45.18 -98.70
N GLY A 85 -31.49 -45.28 -99.98
CA GLY A 85 -31.47 -46.53 -100.75
C GLY A 85 -30.11 -46.83 -101.40
N ASN A 86 -29.21 -45.84 -101.48
CA ASN A 86 -27.97 -45.95 -102.24
C ASN A 86 -26.83 -46.59 -101.40
N PRO A 87 -26.30 -47.77 -101.80
CA PRO A 87 -25.29 -48.49 -101.01
C PRO A 87 -23.94 -47.77 -100.95
N GLU A 88 -23.53 -47.03 -101.99
CA GLU A 88 -22.26 -46.29 -101.99
C GLU A 88 -22.31 -45.11 -101.02
N ARG A 89 -23.42 -44.36 -101.02
CA ARG A 89 -23.64 -43.25 -100.08
C ARG A 89 -23.76 -43.74 -98.64
N ARG A 90 -24.43 -44.88 -98.42
CA ARG A 90 -24.51 -45.54 -97.12
C ARG A 90 -23.10 -45.83 -96.57
N ASP A 91 -22.29 -46.55 -97.34
CA ASP A 91 -20.98 -46.99 -96.89
C ASP A 91 -20.02 -45.82 -96.67
N LEU A 92 -20.14 -44.74 -97.47
CA LEU A 92 -19.39 -43.49 -97.28
C LEU A 92 -19.82 -42.77 -95.99
N PHE A 93 -21.13 -42.61 -95.75
CA PHE A 93 -21.65 -41.97 -94.55
C PHE A 93 -21.24 -42.71 -93.29
N PHE A 94 -21.47 -44.02 -93.19
CA PHE A 94 -21.14 -44.76 -91.97
C PHE A 94 -19.63 -44.80 -91.71
N ARG A 95 -18.79 -44.79 -92.76
CA ARG A 95 -17.33 -44.65 -92.59
C ARG A 95 -16.94 -43.29 -92.02
N GLU A 96 -17.55 -42.22 -92.52
CA GLU A 96 -17.31 -40.86 -92.00
C GLU A 96 -17.84 -40.72 -90.56
N ALA A 97 -19.09 -41.16 -90.31
CA ALA A 97 -19.74 -41.07 -89.01
C ALA A 97 -19.02 -41.87 -87.92
N GLU A 98 -18.41 -43.01 -88.24
CA GLU A 98 -17.55 -43.75 -87.29
C GLU A 98 -16.27 -42.98 -86.94
N GLY A 99 -15.74 -42.13 -87.83
CA GLY A 99 -14.67 -41.19 -87.49
C GLY A 99 -15.11 -40.16 -86.45
N TYR A 100 -16.28 -39.56 -86.66
CA TYR A 100 -16.89 -38.67 -85.65
C TYR A 100 -17.17 -39.40 -84.34
N ARG A 101 -17.64 -40.66 -84.39
CA ARG A 101 -17.87 -41.48 -83.20
C ARG A 101 -16.59 -41.63 -82.37
N GLN A 102 -15.43 -41.84 -83.00
CA GLN A 102 -14.17 -41.95 -82.27
C GLN A 102 -13.75 -40.61 -81.63
N ASP A 103 -14.07 -39.49 -82.29
CA ASP A 103 -13.73 -38.15 -81.80
C ASP A 103 -14.68 -37.63 -80.72
N PHE A 104 -15.97 -37.97 -80.78
CA PHE A 104 -16.96 -37.63 -79.76
C PHE A 104 -16.58 -38.24 -78.42
N ARG A 105 -16.77 -37.47 -77.36
CA ARG A 105 -16.36 -37.86 -76.00
C ARG A 105 -16.98 -39.19 -75.55
N ASP A 106 -18.29 -39.32 -75.77
CA ASP A 106 -19.07 -40.49 -75.34
C ASP A 106 -19.08 -41.62 -76.36
N HIS A 107 -18.22 -41.49 -77.37
CA HIS A 107 -18.07 -42.46 -78.44
C HIS A 107 -19.38 -42.86 -79.10
N SER A 108 -20.28 -41.89 -79.29
CA SER A 108 -21.60 -42.09 -79.88
C SER A 108 -21.96 -41.03 -80.91
N TYR A 109 -22.84 -41.37 -81.84
CA TYR A 109 -23.54 -40.41 -82.68
C TYR A 109 -24.95 -40.91 -83.01
N PHE A 110 -25.83 -40.00 -83.40
CA PHE A 110 -27.10 -40.31 -84.02
C PHE A 110 -27.31 -39.52 -85.31
N LEU A 111 -28.14 -40.07 -86.18
CA LEU A 111 -28.67 -39.42 -87.37
C LEU A 111 -30.15 -39.80 -87.51
N ILE A 112 -31.00 -38.81 -87.76
CA ILE A 112 -32.43 -39.00 -87.96
C ILE A 112 -32.81 -38.39 -89.29
N SER A 113 -33.43 -39.18 -90.16
CA SER A 113 -33.98 -38.69 -91.41
C SER A 113 -35.36 -38.08 -91.17
N ASN A 114 -35.56 -36.81 -91.52
CA ASN A 114 -36.90 -36.20 -91.51
C ASN A 114 -37.76 -36.69 -92.70
N LEU A 115 -37.15 -37.41 -93.66
CA LEU A 115 -37.83 -37.94 -94.85
C LEU A 115 -38.39 -39.34 -94.61
N SER A 116 -37.57 -40.26 -94.11
CA SER A 116 -37.96 -41.65 -93.84
C SER A 116 -38.37 -41.89 -92.39
N ARG A 117 -38.02 -40.98 -91.47
CA ARG A 117 -38.16 -41.11 -90.01
C ARG A 117 -37.25 -42.17 -89.39
N HIS A 118 -36.30 -42.70 -90.15
CA HIS A 118 -35.30 -43.64 -89.66
C HIS A 118 -34.37 -42.97 -88.65
N TYR A 119 -34.20 -43.62 -87.49
CA TYR A 119 -33.28 -43.22 -86.43
C TYR A 119 -32.07 -44.15 -86.42
N TYR A 120 -30.90 -43.62 -86.78
CA TYR A 120 -29.62 -44.31 -86.73
C TYR A 120 -28.86 -43.89 -85.48
N PHE A 121 -28.27 -44.85 -84.79
CA PHE A 121 -27.44 -44.58 -83.61
C PHE A 121 -26.40 -45.67 -83.43
N ASN A 122 -25.17 -45.24 -83.16
CA ASN A 122 -24.06 -46.10 -82.81
C ASN A 122 -23.33 -45.49 -81.61
N ASP A 123 -23.04 -46.32 -80.62
CA ASP A 123 -22.26 -46.00 -79.43
C ASP A 123 -21.12 -47.02 -79.26
N ALA A 124 -20.33 -46.89 -78.20
CA ALA A 124 -19.28 -47.86 -77.88
C ALA A 124 -19.82 -49.18 -77.28
N GLU A 125 -21.07 -49.20 -76.83
CA GLU A 125 -21.63 -50.33 -76.08
C GLU A 125 -22.36 -51.34 -76.97
N LYS A 126 -23.09 -50.85 -77.98
CA LYS A 126 -23.91 -51.67 -78.86
C LYS A 126 -23.12 -52.05 -80.12
N PRO A 127 -23.34 -53.25 -80.70
CA PRO A 127 -22.76 -53.59 -81.99
C PRO A 127 -23.12 -52.56 -83.06
N PHE A 128 -22.14 -52.22 -83.91
CA PHE A 128 -22.33 -51.31 -85.04
C PHE A 128 -23.53 -51.73 -85.90
N SER A 129 -24.36 -50.77 -86.29
CA SER A 129 -25.49 -50.97 -87.20
C SER A 129 -25.52 -49.88 -88.27
N ALA A 130 -25.53 -50.33 -89.53
CA ALA A 130 -25.87 -49.48 -90.68
C ALA A 130 -27.39 -49.44 -90.97
N ALA A 131 -28.18 -50.29 -90.30
CA ALA A 131 -29.63 -50.26 -90.34
C ALA A 131 -30.19 -49.32 -89.26
N PRO A 132 -31.36 -48.70 -89.46
CA PRO A 132 -31.99 -47.87 -88.43
C PRO A 132 -32.29 -48.69 -87.18
N ARG A 133 -32.08 -48.10 -86.01
CA ARG A 133 -32.43 -48.70 -84.71
C ARG A 133 -33.94 -48.78 -84.53
N TYR A 134 -34.67 -47.77 -85.00
CA TYR A 134 -36.13 -47.70 -85.05
C TYR A 134 -36.57 -46.57 -85.99
N THR A 135 -37.89 -46.46 -86.21
CA THR A 135 -38.51 -45.42 -87.03
C THR A 135 -39.43 -44.58 -86.15
N LEU A 136 -39.31 -43.25 -86.22
CA LEU A 136 -40.11 -42.32 -85.40
C LEU A 136 -41.56 -42.23 -85.86
N ASP A 137 -42.48 -42.12 -84.91
CA ASP A 137 -43.92 -41.97 -85.13
C ASP A 137 -44.43 -40.63 -84.58
N PRO A 138 -44.94 -39.70 -85.42
CA PRO A 138 -45.57 -38.45 -84.98
C PRO A 138 -46.73 -38.63 -83.99
N MET A 139 -47.35 -39.81 -83.92
CA MET A 139 -48.44 -40.11 -83.00
C MET A 139 -47.95 -40.62 -81.63
N LYS A 140 -46.67 -41.00 -81.49
CA LYS A 140 -46.10 -41.49 -80.23
C LYS A 140 -45.61 -40.31 -79.40
N ALA A 141 -46.13 -40.18 -78.18
CA ALA A 141 -45.76 -39.08 -77.26
C ALA A 141 -44.24 -39.02 -76.99
N ASP A 142 -43.58 -40.19 -76.91
CA ASP A 142 -42.13 -40.29 -76.69
C ASP A 142 -41.29 -39.77 -77.86
N ASP A 143 -41.86 -39.64 -79.06
CA ASP A 143 -41.15 -39.17 -80.27
C ASP A 143 -41.45 -37.68 -80.56
N ALA A 144 -42.35 -37.05 -79.80
CA ALA A 144 -42.79 -35.68 -80.01
C ALA A 144 -41.65 -34.66 -79.92
N TRP A 145 -40.61 -34.94 -79.13
CA TRP A 145 -39.43 -34.09 -78.99
C TRP A 145 -38.78 -33.80 -80.36
N PHE A 146 -38.64 -34.82 -81.22
CA PHE A 146 -37.99 -34.68 -82.52
C PHE A 146 -38.78 -33.73 -83.43
N PHE A 147 -40.09 -33.95 -83.53
CA PHE A 147 -40.95 -33.11 -84.36
C PHE A 147 -41.05 -31.68 -83.84
N ASN A 148 -40.97 -31.49 -82.52
CA ASN A 148 -40.89 -30.16 -81.91
C ASN A 148 -39.55 -29.48 -82.26
N THR A 149 -38.42 -30.19 -82.16
CA THR A 149 -37.09 -29.67 -82.53
C THR A 149 -37.00 -29.31 -84.02
N VAL A 150 -37.56 -30.13 -84.92
CA VAL A 150 -37.58 -29.82 -86.36
C VAL A 150 -38.46 -28.61 -86.68
N ARG A 151 -39.55 -28.38 -85.93
CA ARG A 151 -40.39 -27.18 -86.07
C ARG A 151 -39.76 -25.92 -85.48
N ASP A 152 -38.95 -26.06 -84.42
CA ASP A 152 -38.29 -24.95 -83.76
C ASP A 152 -37.35 -24.19 -84.73
N ALA A 153 -37.24 -22.88 -84.55
CA ALA A 153 -36.41 -22.00 -85.37
C ALA A 153 -34.93 -22.05 -85.00
N THR A 154 -34.54 -22.88 -84.03
CA THR A 154 -33.15 -22.97 -83.56
C THR A 154 -32.36 -24.04 -84.31
N ASP A 155 -31.15 -23.69 -84.78
CA ASP A 155 -30.27 -24.61 -85.52
C ASP A 155 -29.79 -25.80 -84.69
N TYR A 156 -29.80 -25.64 -83.37
CA TYR A 156 -29.49 -26.71 -82.43
C TYR A 156 -30.23 -26.53 -81.10
N ASN A 157 -30.45 -27.65 -80.43
CA ASN A 157 -31.06 -27.75 -79.12
C ASN A 157 -30.23 -28.70 -78.23
N ILE A 158 -30.05 -28.34 -76.97
CA ILE A 158 -29.40 -29.20 -75.97
C ILE A 158 -30.38 -29.46 -74.84
N ASN A 159 -30.67 -30.73 -74.59
CA ASN A 159 -31.67 -31.13 -73.61
C ASN A 159 -31.34 -32.46 -72.95
N VAL A 160 -31.83 -32.63 -71.72
CA VAL A 160 -31.66 -33.88 -70.96
C VAL A 160 -32.93 -34.72 -71.06
N ASN A 161 -32.85 -35.81 -71.83
CA ASN A 161 -33.98 -36.70 -72.07
C ASN A 161 -33.61 -38.18 -71.94
N PRO A 162 -34.47 -39.00 -71.33
CA PRO A 162 -34.41 -40.44 -71.49
C PRO A 162 -34.88 -40.83 -72.89
N ASP A 163 -34.12 -41.69 -73.57
CA ASP A 163 -34.58 -42.37 -74.79
C ASP A 163 -35.15 -43.74 -74.42
N VAL A 164 -36.47 -43.89 -74.57
CA VAL A 164 -37.21 -45.09 -74.16
C VAL A 164 -36.83 -46.32 -75.00
N ASN A 165 -36.48 -46.13 -76.27
CA ASN A 165 -36.14 -47.22 -77.18
C ASN A 165 -34.69 -47.67 -76.98
N LEU A 166 -33.78 -46.73 -76.71
CA LEU A 166 -32.36 -47.00 -76.45
C LEU A 166 -32.07 -47.35 -74.98
N ARG A 167 -32.99 -47.05 -74.07
CA ARG A 167 -32.89 -47.21 -72.60
C ARG A 167 -31.69 -46.48 -71.99
N VAL A 168 -31.40 -45.30 -72.49
CA VAL A 168 -30.31 -44.43 -72.00
C VAL A 168 -30.84 -43.04 -71.70
N THR A 169 -30.27 -42.38 -70.70
CA THR A 169 -30.57 -40.98 -70.39
C THR A 169 -29.32 -40.16 -70.69
N ARG A 170 -29.44 -39.23 -71.63
CA ARG A 170 -28.31 -38.45 -72.12
C ARG A 170 -28.64 -36.97 -72.18
N VAL A 171 -27.59 -36.16 -72.09
CA VAL A 171 -27.58 -34.78 -72.56
C VAL A 171 -27.43 -34.84 -74.08
N TRP A 172 -28.52 -34.65 -74.80
CA TRP A 172 -28.55 -34.74 -76.26
C TRP A 172 -28.14 -33.42 -76.91
N LEU A 173 -27.23 -33.48 -77.87
CA LEU A 173 -26.83 -32.35 -78.70
C LEU A 173 -27.48 -32.50 -80.07
N ASN A 174 -28.64 -31.88 -80.24
CA ASN A 174 -29.47 -31.99 -81.43
C ASN A 174 -29.13 -30.88 -82.43
N VAL A 175 -28.58 -31.22 -83.60
CA VAL A 175 -28.28 -30.25 -84.67
C VAL A 175 -29.07 -30.55 -85.93
N LEU A 176 -29.74 -29.54 -86.49
CA LEU A 176 -30.53 -29.68 -87.72
C LEU A 176 -29.64 -29.89 -88.96
N VAL A 177 -30.06 -30.81 -89.82
CA VAL A 177 -29.46 -31.05 -91.13
C VAL A 177 -30.31 -30.37 -92.20
N TYR A 178 -29.65 -29.58 -93.05
CA TYR A 178 -30.30 -28.76 -94.07
C TYR A 178 -29.93 -29.19 -95.49
N ASP A 179 -30.89 -29.06 -96.41
CA ASP A 179 -30.69 -29.04 -97.86
C ASP A 179 -31.27 -27.72 -98.41
N GLY A 180 -30.41 -26.75 -98.66
CA GLY A 180 -30.83 -25.35 -98.82
C GLY A 180 -31.56 -24.86 -97.58
N GLU A 181 -32.81 -24.40 -97.72
CA GLU A 181 -33.68 -23.97 -96.62
C GLU A 181 -34.50 -25.13 -95.99
N ARG A 182 -34.47 -26.33 -96.59
CA ARG A 182 -35.28 -27.47 -96.14
C ARG A 182 -34.57 -28.23 -95.01
N LYS A 183 -35.27 -28.44 -93.90
CA LYS A 183 -34.81 -29.31 -92.80
C LYS A 183 -35.04 -30.79 -93.18
N ILE A 184 -33.96 -31.49 -93.50
CA ILE A 184 -34.01 -32.89 -93.99
C ILE A 184 -33.67 -33.93 -92.92
N GLY A 185 -33.16 -33.51 -91.76
CA GLY A 185 -32.86 -34.43 -90.67
C GLY A 185 -32.31 -33.75 -89.42
N LEU A 186 -31.88 -34.57 -88.47
CA LEU A 186 -31.23 -34.16 -87.23
C LEU A 186 -30.01 -35.07 -87.01
N ALA A 187 -28.87 -34.50 -86.66
CA ALA A 187 -27.67 -35.27 -86.36
C ALA A 187 -27.01 -34.72 -85.09
N GLY A 188 -26.23 -35.57 -84.44
CA GLY A 188 -25.43 -35.14 -83.30
C GLY A 188 -24.96 -36.30 -82.44
N THR A 189 -24.76 -36.01 -81.17
CA THR A 189 -24.30 -36.96 -80.16
C THR A 189 -25.05 -36.77 -78.85
N GLY A 190 -24.80 -37.63 -77.87
CA GLY A 190 -25.31 -37.44 -76.51
C GLY A 190 -24.27 -37.83 -75.47
N LEU A 191 -24.22 -37.07 -74.39
CA LEU A 191 -23.39 -37.35 -73.22
C LEU A 191 -24.21 -38.12 -72.17
N ASP A 192 -23.72 -39.23 -71.65
CA ASP A 192 -24.32 -40.00 -70.58
C ASP A 192 -24.58 -39.10 -69.38
N LEU A 193 -25.84 -39.01 -68.95
CA LEU A 193 -26.25 -38.06 -67.92
C LEU A 193 -25.53 -38.35 -66.59
N SER A 194 -25.43 -39.61 -66.21
CA SER A 194 -24.80 -39.97 -64.94
C SER A 194 -23.29 -39.70 -64.98
N ALA A 195 -22.60 -39.92 -66.09
CA ALA A 195 -21.22 -39.51 -66.30
C ALA A 195 -21.07 -37.98 -66.27
N PHE A 196 -21.95 -37.26 -66.96
CA PHE A 196 -21.98 -35.81 -67.00
C PHE A 196 -22.18 -35.21 -65.60
N VAL A 197 -23.16 -35.71 -64.83
CA VAL A 197 -23.40 -35.27 -63.46
C VAL A 197 -22.18 -35.58 -62.60
N ARG A 198 -21.62 -36.80 -62.63
CA ARG A 198 -20.44 -37.15 -61.82
C ARG A 198 -19.21 -36.29 -62.12
N GLU A 199 -18.99 -35.94 -63.39
CA GLU A 199 -17.78 -35.23 -63.81
C GLU A 199 -17.89 -33.70 -63.63
N PHE A 200 -19.06 -33.13 -63.93
CA PHE A 200 -19.22 -31.68 -64.02
C PHE A 200 -20.04 -31.05 -62.91
N ILE A 201 -20.86 -31.86 -62.22
CA ILE A 201 -21.85 -31.38 -61.23
C ILE A 201 -21.56 -31.94 -59.83
N ALA A 202 -21.22 -33.21 -59.69
CA ALA A 202 -20.93 -33.78 -58.39
C ALA A 202 -19.67 -33.14 -57.81
N THR A 203 -19.78 -32.61 -56.59
CA THR A 203 -18.65 -32.09 -55.82
C THR A 203 -18.62 -32.70 -54.44
N GLY A 204 -17.41 -32.93 -53.92
CA GLY A 204 -17.19 -33.34 -52.53
C GLY A 204 -17.14 -32.16 -51.56
N GLU A 205 -17.24 -30.92 -52.06
CA GLU A 205 -17.13 -29.70 -51.26
C GLU A 205 -18.34 -29.52 -50.34
N PRO A 206 -18.17 -29.54 -49.00
CA PRO A 206 -19.27 -29.40 -48.07
C PRO A 206 -20.00 -28.07 -48.24
N GLY A 207 -21.34 -28.12 -48.34
CA GLY A 207 -22.17 -26.92 -48.45
C GLY A 207 -22.18 -26.28 -49.84
N VAL A 208 -21.62 -26.92 -50.87
CA VAL A 208 -21.60 -26.41 -52.25
C VAL A 208 -22.44 -27.33 -53.13
N THR A 209 -23.46 -26.78 -53.79
CA THR A 209 -24.37 -27.52 -54.68
C THR A 209 -24.40 -26.84 -56.04
N PRO A 210 -23.60 -27.28 -57.01
CA PRO A 210 -23.70 -26.81 -58.39
C PRO A 210 -24.87 -27.51 -59.09
N LEU A 211 -25.47 -26.82 -60.06
CA LEU A 211 -26.56 -27.30 -60.89
C LEU A 211 -26.61 -26.50 -62.19
N ILE A 212 -27.27 -27.05 -63.20
CA ILE A 212 -27.51 -26.38 -64.48
C ILE A 212 -28.99 -26.19 -64.66
N VAL A 213 -29.40 -25.00 -65.08
CA VAL A 213 -30.78 -24.74 -65.50
C VAL A 213 -30.82 -24.17 -66.92
N ASP A 214 -31.94 -24.38 -67.62
CA ASP A 214 -32.19 -23.69 -68.89
C ASP A 214 -32.70 -22.26 -68.68
N ARG A 215 -32.97 -21.54 -69.78
CA ARG A 215 -33.48 -20.16 -69.75
C ARG A 215 -34.83 -19.99 -69.03
N SER A 216 -35.62 -21.06 -68.91
CA SER A 216 -36.88 -21.06 -68.16
C SER A 216 -36.70 -21.36 -66.66
N GLY A 217 -35.48 -21.73 -66.26
CA GLY A 217 -35.15 -22.13 -64.89
C GLY A 217 -35.40 -23.61 -64.63
N ALA A 218 -35.71 -24.43 -65.63
CA ALA A 218 -35.85 -25.88 -65.44
C ALA A 218 -34.48 -26.53 -65.24
N ILE A 219 -34.37 -27.39 -64.25
CA ILE A 219 -33.09 -28.00 -63.82
C ILE A 219 -32.68 -29.06 -64.85
N GLN A 220 -31.61 -28.81 -65.60
CA GLN A 220 -31.06 -29.73 -66.60
C GLN A 220 -30.05 -30.71 -66.00
N ALA A 221 -29.34 -30.31 -64.94
CA ALA A 221 -28.42 -31.19 -64.23
C ALA A 221 -28.34 -30.84 -62.75
N HIS A 222 -28.33 -31.85 -61.88
CA HIS A 222 -28.28 -31.68 -60.43
C HIS A 222 -27.61 -32.91 -59.78
N PRO A 223 -26.89 -32.78 -58.64
CA PRO A 223 -26.28 -33.92 -57.94
C PRO A 223 -27.29 -34.99 -57.51
N ASP A 224 -28.50 -34.55 -57.17
CA ASP A 224 -29.67 -35.42 -56.98
C ASP A 224 -30.48 -35.50 -58.29
N GLU A 225 -30.40 -36.65 -58.97
CA GLU A 225 -31.06 -36.91 -60.26
C GLU A 225 -32.60 -36.77 -60.20
N ARG A 226 -33.21 -36.88 -59.01
CA ARG A 226 -34.66 -36.73 -58.83
C ARG A 226 -35.13 -35.29 -59.03
N ARG A 227 -34.20 -34.32 -59.04
CA ARG A 227 -34.49 -32.91 -59.22
C ARG A 227 -34.36 -32.46 -60.68
N ILE A 228 -33.86 -33.32 -61.56
CA ILE A 228 -33.66 -33.02 -62.98
C ILE A 228 -35.01 -33.05 -63.72
N ALA A 229 -35.29 -32.00 -64.48
CA ALA A 229 -36.42 -31.91 -65.39
C ALA A 229 -36.09 -32.68 -66.68
N TYR A 230 -36.85 -33.73 -66.97
CA TYR A 230 -36.71 -34.50 -68.20
C TYR A 230 -37.71 -34.00 -69.25
N GLY A 231 -37.30 -33.80 -70.50
CA GLY A 231 -38.24 -33.48 -71.57
C GLY A 231 -38.55 -32.00 -71.80
N SER A 232 -37.65 -31.08 -71.44
CA SER A 232 -37.86 -29.61 -71.51
C SER A 232 -38.12 -29.02 -72.91
N ALA A 233 -38.10 -29.83 -73.98
CA ALA A 233 -38.62 -29.44 -75.30
C ALA A 233 -40.17 -29.49 -75.38
N ALA A 234 -40.87 -29.89 -74.31
CA ALA A 234 -42.32 -29.81 -74.19
C ALA A 234 -42.70 -28.92 -73.01
N GLY A 235 -42.97 -27.65 -73.30
CA GLY A 235 -43.40 -26.67 -72.31
C GLY A 235 -44.56 -27.17 -71.43
N ALA A 236 -44.49 -26.81 -70.15
CA ALA A 236 -45.57 -26.82 -69.15
C ALA A 236 -45.81 -28.05 -68.25
N ARG A 237 -44.96 -29.10 -68.21
CA ARG A 237 -45.21 -30.27 -67.32
C ARG A 237 -44.44 -30.36 -66.00
N ASP A 238 -43.30 -29.69 -65.83
CA ASP A 238 -42.45 -29.89 -64.64
C ASP A 238 -42.22 -28.61 -63.80
N ALA A 239 -43.31 -27.96 -63.36
CA ALA A 239 -43.22 -26.79 -62.47
C ALA A 239 -42.44 -27.07 -61.16
N VAL A 240 -42.37 -28.34 -60.74
CA VAL A 240 -41.68 -28.81 -59.52
C VAL A 240 -40.15 -28.87 -59.68
N HIS A 241 -39.65 -29.08 -60.90
CA HIS A 241 -38.22 -29.27 -61.19
C HIS A 241 -37.56 -27.98 -61.73
N THR A 242 -37.98 -26.83 -61.19
CA THR A 242 -37.43 -25.52 -61.53
C THR A 242 -36.62 -24.94 -60.37
N LEU A 243 -35.65 -24.08 -60.70
CA LEU A 243 -34.86 -23.34 -59.72
C LEU A 243 -35.77 -22.53 -58.78
N SER A 244 -36.82 -21.89 -59.33
CA SER A 244 -37.77 -21.08 -58.57
C SER A 244 -38.63 -21.89 -57.60
N ALA A 245 -38.90 -23.17 -57.89
CA ALA A 245 -39.65 -24.06 -57.00
C ALA A 245 -38.85 -24.46 -55.75
N GLN A 246 -37.51 -24.41 -55.82
CA GLN A 246 -36.61 -24.72 -54.70
C GLN A 246 -36.35 -23.51 -53.77
N LEU A 247 -36.90 -22.33 -54.11
CA LEU A 247 -36.80 -21.12 -53.31
C LEU A 247 -37.97 -21.02 -52.33
N SER A 248 -37.65 -20.67 -51.08
CA SER A 248 -38.61 -20.65 -49.98
C SER A 248 -39.43 -19.36 -49.91
N GLU A 249 -38.89 -18.24 -50.42
CA GLU A 249 -39.49 -16.91 -50.30
C GLU A 249 -39.84 -16.32 -51.67
N ASP A 250 -40.97 -15.63 -51.78
CA ASP A 250 -41.41 -15.02 -53.04
C ASP A 250 -40.48 -13.88 -53.49
N GLY A 251 -39.84 -13.19 -52.54
CA GLY A 251 -38.80 -12.19 -52.82
C GLY A 251 -37.57 -12.79 -53.50
N ASP A 252 -37.14 -13.97 -53.06
CA ASP A 252 -36.01 -14.70 -53.65
C ASP A 252 -36.33 -15.15 -55.07
N ARG A 253 -37.57 -15.58 -55.36
CA ARG A 253 -38.01 -15.98 -56.71
C ARG A 253 -37.87 -14.85 -57.71
N ALA A 254 -38.31 -13.65 -57.34
CA ALA A 254 -38.16 -12.46 -58.17
C ALA A 254 -36.68 -12.09 -58.37
N ALA A 255 -35.88 -12.14 -57.30
CA ALA A 255 -34.46 -11.80 -57.33
C ALA A 255 -33.63 -12.77 -58.21
N VAL A 256 -33.86 -14.08 -58.09
CA VAL A 256 -33.23 -15.10 -58.94
C VAL A 256 -33.61 -14.91 -60.40
N THR A 257 -34.88 -14.66 -60.70
CA THR A 257 -35.34 -14.43 -62.08
C THR A 257 -34.65 -13.20 -62.69
N ALA A 258 -34.58 -12.10 -61.94
CA ALA A 258 -33.84 -10.91 -62.37
C ALA A 258 -32.33 -11.16 -62.53
N ALA A 259 -31.73 -12.00 -61.69
CA ALA A 259 -30.33 -12.40 -61.81
C ALA A 259 -30.07 -13.26 -63.05
N MET A 260 -30.97 -14.19 -63.39
CA MET A 260 -30.88 -14.98 -64.61
C MET A 260 -30.94 -14.10 -65.87
N VAL A 261 -31.88 -13.14 -65.92
CA VAL A 261 -31.97 -12.17 -67.02
C VAL A 261 -30.71 -11.32 -67.14
N ARG A 262 -30.18 -10.82 -66.01
CA ARG A 262 -28.91 -10.05 -66.01
C ARG A 262 -27.72 -10.88 -66.49
N ALA A 263 -27.64 -12.16 -66.09
CA ALA A 263 -26.59 -13.06 -66.56
C ALA A 263 -26.67 -13.30 -68.07
N GLU A 264 -27.87 -13.29 -68.67
CA GLU A 264 -28.04 -13.36 -70.13
C GLU A 264 -27.60 -12.09 -70.85
N THR A 265 -27.86 -10.91 -70.27
CA THR A 265 -27.45 -9.61 -70.86
C THR A 265 -25.95 -9.34 -70.71
N GLU A 266 -25.31 -9.92 -69.70
CA GLU A 266 -23.87 -9.79 -69.42
C GLU A 266 -23.17 -11.16 -69.35
N PRO A 267 -23.06 -11.91 -70.48
CA PRO A 267 -22.43 -13.22 -70.49
C PRO A 267 -20.99 -13.18 -69.97
N GLY A 268 -20.60 -14.23 -69.25
CA GLY A 268 -19.26 -14.34 -68.65
C GLY A 268 -19.11 -13.67 -67.28
N THR A 269 -20.08 -12.86 -66.84
CA THR A 269 -20.15 -12.39 -65.44
C THR A 269 -20.81 -13.43 -64.54
N VAL A 270 -20.54 -13.35 -63.24
CA VAL A 270 -21.23 -14.14 -62.22
C VAL A 270 -22.09 -13.22 -61.37
N GLN A 271 -23.39 -13.47 -61.36
CA GLN A 271 -24.35 -12.78 -60.52
C GLN A 271 -24.41 -13.49 -59.17
N LEU A 272 -24.17 -12.74 -58.09
CA LEU A 272 -24.27 -13.25 -56.72
C LEU A 272 -25.57 -12.72 -56.11
N LEU A 273 -26.35 -13.60 -55.49
CA LEU A 273 -27.44 -13.18 -54.63
C LEU A 273 -27.60 -14.10 -53.41
N PRO A 274 -27.83 -13.53 -52.22
CA PRO A 274 -28.30 -14.30 -51.09
C PRO A 274 -29.74 -14.76 -51.37
N ALA A 275 -30.05 -16.02 -51.07
CA ALA A 275 -31.39 -16.57 -51.18
C ALA A 275 -31.56 -17.76 -50.24
N LYS A 276 -32.80 -18.04 -49.86
CA LYS A 276 -33.16 -19.20 -49.06
C LYS A 276 -33.50 -20.40 -49.95
N PHE A 277 -32.45 -21.09 -50.39
CA PHE A 277 -32.52 -22.25 -51.25
C PHE A 277 -32.55 -23.54 -50.42
N ASP A 278 -33.47 -24.46 -50.70
CA ASP A 278 -33.67 -25.70 -49.93
C ASP A 278 -33.86 -25.46 -48.40
N GLY A 279 -34.48 -24.33 -48.03
CA GLY A 279 -34.74 -23.95 -46.64
C GLY A 279 -33.51 -23.47 -45.85
N ARG A 280 -32.34 -23.29 -46.50
CA ARG A 280 -31.11 -22.80 -45.88
C ARG A 280 -30.70 -21.45 -46.47
N ASP A 281 -30.05 -20.62 -45.65
CA ASP A 281 -29.48 -19.35 -46.12
C ASP A 281 -28.23 -19.65 -46.96
N GLN A 282 -28.32 -19.41 -48.26
CA GLN A 282 -27.26 -19.73 -49.21
C GLN A 282 -26.96 -18.54 -50.13
N LEU A 283 -25.73 -18.50 -50.62
CA LEU A 283 -25.32 -17.57 -51.66
C LEU A 283 -25.42 -18.29 -53.01
N LEU A 284 -26.33 -17.84 -53.88
CA LEU A 284 -26.45 -18.32 -55.24
C LEU A 284 -25.51 -17.55 -56.15
N ALA A 285 -24.68 -18.27 -56.89
CA ALA A 285 -23.77 -17.73 -57.88
C ALA A 285 -24.15 -18.25 -59.28
N LEU A 286 -24.62 -17.36 -60.15
CA LEU A 286 -25.18 -17.70 -61.46
C LEU A 286 -24.34 -17.12 -62.59
N SER A 287 -24.10 -17.92 -63.63
CA SER A 287 -23.46 -17.47 -64.86
C SER A 287 -24.09 -18.10 -66.09
N TYR A 288 -24.25 -17.34 -67.17
CA TYR A 288 -24.88 -17.82 -68.41
C TYR A 288 -23.84 -18.28 -69.43
N VAL A 289 -24.16 -19.37 -70.15
CA VAL A 289 -23.35 -19.95 -71.22
C VAL A 289 -24.10 -19.82 -72.55
N PRO A 290 -23.77 -18.82 -73.40
CA PRO A 290 -24.49 -18.56 -74.64
C PRO A 290 -24.54 -19.74 -75.62
N GLU A 291 -23.46 -20.50 -75.73
CA GLU A 291 -23.33 -21.65 -76.63
C GLU A 291 -24.24 -22.82 -76.24
N LEU A 292 -24.61 -22.90 -74.96
CA LEU A 292 -25.45 -23.97 -74.43
C LEU A 292 -26.88 -23.49 -74.14
N LYS A 293 -27.11 -22.18 -74.11
CA LYS A 293 -28.36 -21.54 -73.65
C LYS A 293 -28.75 -21.96 -72.23
N TRP A 294 -27.75 -22.21 -71.39
CA TRP A 294 -27.91 -22.68 -70.02
C TRP A 294 -27.29 -21.72 -69.01
N HIS A 295 -27.84 -21.69 -67.80
CA HIS A 295 -27.25 -21.06 -66.64
C HIS A 295 -26.58 -22.10 -65.76
N VAL A 296 -25.31 -21.88 -65.45
CA VAL A 296 -24.59 -22.61 -64.41
C VAL A 296 -24.83 -21.89 -63.10
N VAL A 297 -25.40 -22.61 -62.13
CA VAL A 297 -25.78 -22.08 -60.82
C VAL A 297 -25.04 -22.87 -59.75
N THR A 298 -24.42 -22.18 -58.80
CA THR A 298 -23.86 -22.81 -57.61
C THR A 298 -24.53 -22.23 -56.38
N ALA A 299 -25.11 -23.07 -55.54
CA ALA A 299 -25.60 -22.70 -54.23
C ALA A 299 -24.53 -22.99 -53.17
N VAL A 300 -24.11 -21.96 -52.41
CA VAL A 300 -23.06 -22.06 -51.40
C VAL A 300 -23.62 -21.70 -50.02
N ASP A 301 -23.60 -22.65 -49.10
CA ASP A 301 -23.88 -22.43 -47.68
C ASP A 301 -22.61 -21.90 -46.99
N LEU A 302 -22.58 -20.59 -46.74
CA LEU A 302 -21.43 -19.90 -46.13
C LEU A 302 -21.12 -20.34 -44.70
N ARG A 303 -22.02 -21.07 -44.03
CA ARG A 303 -21.82 -21.59 -42.66
C ARG A 303 -21.29 -23.03 -42.68
N ALA A 304 -21.71 -23.82 -43.66
CA ALA A 304 -21.23 -25.20 -43.85
C ALA A 304 -19.94 -25.28 -44.67
N ALA A 305 -19.75 -24.38 -45.63
CA ALA A 305 -18.52 -24.26 -46.38
C ALA A 305 -17.39 -23.88 -45.41
N ARG A 306 -16.39 -24.75 -45.27
CA ARG A 306 -15.20 -24.54 -44.44
C ARG A 306 -14.25 -23.53 -45.10
N VAL A 307 -14.73 -22.31 -45.36
CA VAL A 307 -13.98 -21.24 -46.03
C VAL A 307 -12.76 -20.81 -45.19
N LEU A 308 -12.82 -21.00 -43.87
CA LEU A 308 -11.66 -20.94 -42.98
C LEU A 308 -11.42 -22.31 -42.34
N GLU A 309 -10.27 -22.90 -42.60
CA GLU A 309 -9.81 -24.10 -41.90
C GLU A 309 -9.72 -23.82 -40.39
N GLY A 310 -10.39 -24.64 -39.58
CA GLY A 310 -10.45 -24.48 -38.12
C GLY A 310 -9.07 -24.43 -37.42
N VAL A 311 -8.02 -24.92 -38.09
CA VAL A 311 -6.64 -24.90 -37.59
C VAL A 311 -6.10 -23.46 -37.45
N TRP A 312 -6.40 -22.57 -38.40
CA TRP A 312 -5.93 -21.18 -38.33
C TRP A 312 -6.62 -20.41 -37.21
N ALA A 313 -7.92 -20.67 -37.00
CA ALA A 313 -8.68 -20.09 -35.89
C ALA A 313 -8.18 -20.59 -34.51
N GLN A 314 -7.90 -21.88 -34.38
CA GLN A 314 -7.33 -22.46 -33.15
C GLN A 314 -5.90 -21.95 -32.88
N SER A 315 -5.09 -21.80 -33.93
CA SER A 315 -3.73 -21.27 -33.80
C SER A 315 -3.73 -19.79 -33.44
N ALA A 316 -4.60 -18.98 -34.04
CA ALA A 316 -4.75 -17.57 -33.72
C ALA A 316 -5.25 -17.35 -32.27
N THR A 317 -6.20 -18.16 -31.81
CA THR A 317 -6.68 -18.10 -30.42
C THR A 317 -5.59 -18.54 -29.43
N ALA A 318 -4.85 -19.61 -29.71
CA ALA A 318 -3.71 -20.02 -28.89
C ALA A 318 -2.60 -18.96 -28.84
N ALA A 319 -2.28 -18.32 -29.97
CA ALA A 319 -1.31 -17.23 -30.04
C ALA A 319 -1.77 -16.01 -29.24
N LEU A 320 -3.05 -15.66 -29.28
CA LEU A 320 -3.63 -14.57 -28.48
C LEU A 320 -3.52 -14.85 -26.98
N VAL A 321 -3.83 -16.09 -26.55
CA VAL A 321 -3.70 -16.50 -25.14
C VAL A 321 -2.24 -16.45 -24.69
N LEU A 322 -1.31 -16.96 -25.50
CA LEU A 322 0.13 -16.89 -25.21
C LEU A 322 0.62 -15.44 -25.12
N LEU A 323 0.21 -14.58 -26.03
CA LEU A 323 0.52 -13.15 -25.99
C LEU A 323 -0.02 -12.49 -24.72
N LEU A 324 -1.26 -12.81 -24.32
CA LEU A 324 -1.86 -12.30 -23.09
C LEU A 324 -1.08 -12.75 -21.86
N VAL A 325 -0.68 -14.02 -21.78
CA VAL A 325 0.15 -14.55 -20.70
C VAL A 325 1.51 -13.86 -20.67
N ALA A 326 2.14 -13.66 -21.82
CA ALA A 326 3.42 -12.96 -21.93
C ALA A 326 3.30 -11.49 -21.49
N LEU A 327 2.24 -10.77 -21.88
CA LEU A 327 1.98 -9.40 -21.46
C LEU A 327 1.71 -9.30 -19.95
N LEU A 328 0.91 -10.21 -19.39
CA LEU A 328 0.67 -10.27 -17.95
C LEU A 328 1.96 -10.58 -17.17
N GLY A 329 2.80 -11.48 -17.69
CA GLY A 329 4.12 -11.79 -17.13
C GLY A 329 5.07 -10.60 -17.20
N ALA A 330 5.18 -9.94 -18.35
CA ALA A 330 6.01 -8.77 -18.56
C ALA A 330 5.57 -7.59 -17.69
N PHE A 331 4.27 -7.37 -17.56
CA PHE A 331 3.73 -6.36 -16.65
C PHE A 331 3.99 -6.70 -15.19
N GLY A 332 3.77 -7.96 -14.78
CA GLY A 332 4.08 -8.42 -13.44
C GLY A 332 5.54 -8.20 -13.09
N TYR A 333 6.44 -8.49 -14.04
CA TYR A 333 7.88 -8.20 -13.93
C TYR A 333 8.18 -6.70 -13.88
N ALA A 334 7.54 -5.88 -14.73
CA ALA A 334 7.70 -4.44 -14.75
C ALA A 334 7.23 -3.80 -13.44
N VAL A 335 6.07 -4.19 -12.91
CA VAL A 335 5.57 -3.73 -11.61
C VAL A 335 6.49 -4.15 -10.47
N GLU A 336 7.00 -5.38 -10.49
CA GLU A 336 7.99 -5.83 -9.50
C GLU A 336 9.25 -4.96 -9.54
N ARG A 337 9.79 -4.68 -10.74
CA ARG A 337 11.06 -3.98 -10.92
C ARG A 337 10.97 -2.45 -10.77
N LEU A 338 9.90 -1.84 -11.28
CA LEU A 338 9.72 -0.38 -11.32
C LEU A 338 9.01 0.16 -10.08
N VAL A 339 8.15 -0.64 -9.43
CA VAL A 339 7.33 -0.16 -8.31
C VAL A 339 7.68 -0.88 -7.01
N LEU A 340 7.56 -2.21 -6.95
CA LEU A 340 7.70 -2.94 -5.68
C LEU A 340 9.14 -2.97 -5.16
N GLN A 341 10.13 -3.22 -6.02
CA GLN A 341 11.54 -3.26 -5.61
C GLN A 341 12.02 -1.92 -5.02
N PRO A 342 11.81 -0.77 -5.68
CA PRO A 342 12.13 0.54 -5.10
C PRO A 342 11.42 0.79 -3.77
N LEU A 343 10.12 0.48 -3.68
CA LEU A 343 9.36 0.64 -2.43
C LEU A 343 9.87 -0.26 -1.31
N ARG A 344 10.25 -1.51 -1.61
CA ARG A 344 10.85 -2.42 -0.62
C ARG A 344 12.19 -1.91 -0.11
N LYS A 345 13.05 -1.44 -1.01
CA LYS A 345 14.34 -0.84 -0.62
C LYS A 345 14.12 0.40 0.24
N LEU A 346 13.19 1.27 -0.16
CA LEU A 346 12.85 2.48 0.59
C LEU A 346 12.26 2.14 1.98
N HIS A 347 11.41 1.11 2.07
CA HIS A 347 10.90 0.60 3.34
C HIS A 347 12.03 0.05 4.24
N GLN A 348 12.97 -0.70 3.69
CA GLN A 348 14.14 -1.20 4.41
C GLN A 348 15.06 -0.07 4.89
N SER A 349 15.32 0.94 4.03
CA SER A 349 16.06 2.15 4.40
C SER A 349 15.36 2.91 5.53
N ALA A 350 14.03 3.05 5.48
CA ALA A 350 13.26 3.69 6.55
C ALA A 350 13.37 2.94 7.89
N LEU A 351 13.32 1.60 7.88
CA LEU A 351 13.53 0.79 9.08
C LEU A 351 14.96 0.90 9.62
N ALA A 352 15.97 0.97 8.75
CA ALA A 352 17.37 1.15 9.15
C ALA A 352 17.63 2.53 9.77
N ILE A 353 17.01 3.58 9.22
CA ILE A 353 17.02 4.94 9.79
C ILE A 353 16.35 4.94 11.17
N ALA A 354 15.21 4.25 11.32
CA ALA A 354 14.55 4.09 12.62
C ALA A 354 15.42 3.32 13.64
N GLY A 355 16.29 2.42 13.16
CA GLY A 355 17.30 1.72 13.94
C GLY A 355 18.63 2.49 14.13
N GLY A 356 18.71 3.78 13.77
CA GLY A 356 19.88 4.63 13.99
C GLY A 356 21.00 4.53 12.94
N HIS A 357 20.78 3.84 11.82
CA HIS A 357 21.78 3.65 10.76
C HIS A 357 21.52 4.60 9.58
N TYR A 358 22.14 5.78 9.62
CA TYR A 358 21.87 6.86 8.66
C TYR A 358 22.75 6.85 7.39
N GLU A 359 23.70 5.92 7.26
CA GLU A 359 24.69 5.90 6.16
C GLU A 359 24.25 5.16 4.89
N LEU A 360 22.99 4.74 4.80
CA LEU A 360 22.52 3.92 3.70
C LEU A 360 22.25 4.75 2.44
N SER A 361 22.89 4.36 1.34
CA SER A 361 22.65 4.92 0.01
C SER A 361 21.23 4.59 -0.44
N LEU A 362 20.38 5.62 -0.53
CA LEU A 362 19.02 5.48 -1.04
C LEU A 362 19.06 5.08 -2.53
N PRO A 363 18.04 4.36 -3.03
CA PRO A 363 18.01 3.90 -4.41
C PRO A 363 18.27 5.06 -5.40
N PRO A 364 19.09 4.85 -6.46
CA PRO A 364 19.34 5.88 -7.46
C PRO A 364 18.02 6.31 -8.10
N GLY A 365 17.83 7.62 -8.20
CA GLY A 365 16.55 8.25 -8.47
C GLY A 365 15.99 7.90 -9.85
N ALA A 366 14.81 7.29 -9.85
CA ALA A 366 13.87 7.48 -10.94
C ALA A 366 13.38 8.95 -10.94
N GLN A 367 12.98 9.48 -12.10
CA GLN A 367 12.42 10.83 -12.23
C GLN A 367 10.89 10.83 -12.06
N ASP A 368 10.40 9.99 -11.15
CA ASP A 368 8.98 9.78 -10.86
C ASP A 368 8.68 10.10 -9.38
N GLU A 369 7.43 9.91 -8.98
CA GLU A 369 6.95 10.16 -7.62
C GLU A 369 7.66 9.28 -6.57
N ILE A 370 8.11 8.09 -6.95
CA ILE A 370 8.90 7.21 -6.07
C ILE A 370 10.30 7.78 -5.89
N GLY A 371 10.88 8.34 -6.95
CA GLY A 371 12.12 9.11 -6.92
C GLY A 371 12.03 10.36 -6.06
N ASP A 372 10.93 11.13 -6.16
CA ASP A 372 10.65 12.27 -5.28
C ASP A 372 10.58 11.84 -3.81
N LEU A 373 9.87 10.74 -3.52
CA LEU A 373 9.79 10.19 -2.18
C LEU A 373 11.16 9.74 -1.66
N SER A 374 11.99 9.11 -2.51
CA SER A 374 13.35 8.71 -2.19
C SER A 374 14.23 9.93 -1.87
N ARG A 375 14.13 11.02 -2.65
CA ARG A 375 14.82 12.28 -2.36
C ARG A 375 14.37 12.90 -1.05
N ALA A 376 13.06 12.95 -0.79
CA ALA A 376 12.50 13.50 0.45
C ALA A 376 12.97 12.69 1.68
N PHE A 377 12.96 11.36 1.59
CA PHE A 377 13.51 10.48 2.64
C PHE A 377 15.02 10.68 2.83
N GLY A 378 15.78 10.94 1.76
CA GLY A 378 17.20 11.27 1.84
C GLY A 378 17.48 12.56 2.59
N THR A 379 16.75 13.62 2.25
CA THR A 379 16.83 14.90 2.97
C THR A 379 16.50 14.72 4.45
N MET A 380 15.47 13.94 4.78
CA MET A 380 15.10 13.65 6.16
C MET A 380 16.19 12.85 6.89
N ALA A 381 16.74 11.81 6.27
CA ALA A 381 17.82 11.00 6.84
C ALA A 381 19.07 11.85 7.15
N ASP A 382 19.44 12.73 6.22
CA ASP A 382 20.56 13.66 6.39
C ASP A 382 20.30 14.69 7.50
N GLN A 383 19.08 15.22 7.60
CA GLN A 383 18.69 16.13 8.68
C GLN A 383 18.75 15.44 10.04
N VAL A 384 18.21 14.22 10.15
CA VAL A 384 18.24 13.45 11.40
C VAL A 384 19.69 13.14 11.78
N ARG A 385 20.53 12.71 10.84
CA ARG A 385 21.97 12.49 11.08
C ARG A 385 22.65 13.74 11.63
N ARG A 386 22.49 14.89 10.97
CA ARG A 386 23.08 16.17 11.43
C ARG A 386 22.57 16.54 12.82
N HIS A 387 21.27 16.42 13.06
CA HIS A 387 20.69 16.68 14.38
C HIS A 387 21.25 15.75 15.45
N THR A 388 21.39 14.45 15.17
CA THR A 388 21.95 13.49 16.14
C THR A 388 23.40 13.81 16.46
N THR A 389 24.24 14.10 15.45
CA THR A 389 25.65 14.49 15.67
C THR A 389 25.79 15.82 16.42
N GLU A 390 24.97 16.83 16.09
CA GLU A 390 24.96 18.11 16.83
C GLU A 390 24.48 17.94 18.27
N LEU A 391 23.49 17.08 18.49
CA LEU A 391 22.94 16.82 19.82
C LEU A 391 23.95 16.07 20.70
N GLU A 392 24.63 15.06 20.15
CA GLU A 392 25.73 14.35 20.82
C GLU A 392 26.86 15.31 21.21
N GLU A 393 27.24 16.22 20.31
CA GLU A 393 28.26 17.24 20.62
C GLU A 393 27.80 18.19 21.73
N ARG A 394 26.55 18.67 21.70
CA ARG A 394 25.99 19.51 22.77
C ARG A 394 25.89 18.77 24.09
N VAL A 395 25.48 17.50 24.09
CA VAL A 395 25.41 16.67 25.29
C VAL A 395 26.81 16.51 25.88
N ARG A 396 27.82 16.24 25.05
CA ARG A 396 29.22 16.14 25.49
C ARG A 396 29.71 17.46 26.11
N GLN A 397 29.46 18.59 25.45
CA GLN A 397 29.84 19.92 25.96
C GLN A 397 29.13 20.26 27.28
N ARG A 398 27.82 20.00 27.37
CA ARG A 398 27.02 20.24 28.59
C ARG A 398 27.45 19.33 29.74
N THR A 399 27.78 18.07 29.46
CA THR A 399 28.24 17.12 30.48
C THR A 399 29.59 17.56 31.03
N ALA A 400 30.54 17.94 30.17
CA ALA A 400 31.84 18.46 30.61
C ALA A 400 31.72 19.76 31.43
N ALA A 401 30.86 20.69 31.01
CA ALA A 401 30.60 21.92 31.75
C ALA A 401 29.94 21.65 33.12
N LEU A 402 29.02 20.66 33.18
CA LEU A 402 28.34 20.27 34.42
C LEU A 402 29.31 19.60 35.40
N GLU A 403 30.19 18.73 34.92
CA GLU A 403 31.24 18.10 35.73
C GLU A 403 32.19 19.14 36.31
N GLN A 404 32.62 20.11 35.50
CA GLN A 404 33.47 21.20 35.96
C GLN A 404 32.78 22.04 37.04
N ALA A 405 31.53 22.46 36.82
CA ALA A 405 30.77 23.23 37.81
C ALA A 405 30.56 22.46 39.12
N ASN A 406 30.28 21.15 39.06
CA ASN A 406 30.16 20.30 40.25
C ASN A 406 31.48 20.20 41.01
N GLN A 407 32.60 20.11 40.30
CA GLN A 407 33.91 20.03 40.93
C GLN A 407 34.29 21.35 41.61
N GLU A 408 34.06 22.48 40.97
CA GLU A 408 34.24 23.81 41.56
C GLU A 408 33.37 23.99 42.81
N MET A 409 32.10 23.57 42.75
CA MET A 409 31.18 23.62 43.89
C MET A 409 31.67 22.77 45.06
N ARG A 410 32.15 21.54 44.82
CA ARG A 410 32.69 20.68 45.89
C ARG A 410 33.93 21.27 46.55
N VAL A 411 34.81 21.90 45.78
CA VAL A 411 36.01 22.56 46.32
C VAL A 411 35.63 23.75 47.19
N ALA A 412 34.71 24.61 46.72
CA ALA A 412 34.23 25.75 47.49
C ALA A 412 33.55 25.33 48.81
N HIS A 413 32.67 24.31 48.78
CA HIS A 413 32.04 23.79 50.00
C HIS A 413 33.04 23.26 51.01
N LYS A 414 34.09 22.56 50.55
CA LYS A 414 35.15 22.07 51.43
C LYS A 414 35.88 23.23 52.11
N GLN A 415 36.27 24.25 51.34
CA GLN A 415 36.96 25.44 51.87
C GLN A 415 36.13 26.20 52.91
N ILE A 416 34.81 26.30 52.70
CA ILE A 416 33.89 26.94 53.66
C ILE A 416 33.85 26.15 54.96
N ASN A 417 33.69 24.82 54.90
CA ASN A 417 33.66 23.98 56.10
C ASN A 417 34.98 24.05 56.87
N ASP A 418 36.12 23.92 56.17
CA ASP A 418 37.45 24.03 56.78
C ASP A 418 37.64 25.38 57.51
N SER A 419 37.07 26.47 56.96
CA SER A 419 37.13 27.81 57.57
C SER A 419 36.23 27.95 58.80
N ILE A 420 35.06 27.30 58.79
CA ILE A 420 34.13 27.29 59.93
C ILE A 420 34.69 26.43 61.07
N ASP A 421 35.30 25.28 60.77
CA ASP A 421 35.99 24.45 61.75
C ASP A 421 37.14 25.21 62.43
N TYR A 422 37.92 25.98 61.64
CA TYR A 422 38.95 26.85 62.17
C TYR A 422 38.37 27.95 63.10
N ALA A 423 37.23 28.55 62.74
CA ALA A 423 36.56 29.53 63.60
C ALA A 423 36.12 28.93 64.96
N SER A 424 35.73 27.65 64.99
CA SER A 424 35.38 26.94 66.23
C SER A 424 36.57 26.78 67.18
N LEU A 425 37.78 26.56 66.64
CA LEU A 425 39.00 26.55 67.44
C LEU A 425 39.26 27.90 68.09
N ILE A 426 39.05 29.00 67.36
CA ILE A 426 39.20 30.37 67.90
C ILE A 426 38.18 30.61 69.01
N GLN A 427 36.90 30.31 68.77
CA GLN A 427 35.84 30.53 69.76
C GLN A 427 36.13 29.74 71.05
N ARG A 428 36.44 28.44 70.93
CA ARG A 428 36.79 27.59 72.08
C ARG A 428 38.00 28.10 72.86
N ALA A 429 39.00 28.66 72.18
CA ALA A 429 40.19 29.21 72.83
C ALA A 429 39.90 30.45 73.70
N THR A 430 38.79 31.15 73.46
CA THR A 430 38.38 32.30 74.30
C THR A 430 37.59 31.91 75.54
N LEU A 431 37.09 30.67 75.62
CA LEU A 431 36.30 30.21 76.76
C LEU A 431 37.19 29.91 77.98
N PRO A 432 36.78 30.29 79.19
CA PRO A 432 37.64 30.23 80.38
C PRO A 432 37.73 28.84 81.05
N ASN A 433 37.63 27.75 80.27
CA ASN A 433 37.61 26.36 80.78
C ASN A 433 38.74 26.05 81.75
N ARG A 434 39.97 26.36 81.34
CA ARG A 434 41.16 26.07 82.17
C ARG A 434 41.15 26.83 83.50
N GLN A 435 40.58 28.03 83.54
CA GLN A 435 40.49 28.82 84.78
C GLN A 435 39.40 28.28 85.70
N LEU A 436 38.24 27.94 85.13
CA LEU A 436 37.14 27.30 85.84
C LEU A 436 37.57 25.98 86.48
N GLU A 437 38.17 25.07 85.70
CA GLU A 437 38.71 23.80 86.18
C GLU A 437 39.73 23.99 87.31
N LYS A 438 40.64 24.95 87.18
CA LYS A 438 41.71 25.16 88.17
C LYS A 438 41.21 25.75 89.49
N LEU A 439 40.20 26.63 89.47
CA LEU A 439 39.78 27.42 90.64
C LEU A 439 38.48 26.92 91.29
N LEU A 440 37.58 26.33 90.52
CA LEU A 440 36.33 25.77 91.02
C LEU A 440 36.36 24.25 91.10
N ASP A 441 37.11 23.56 90.23
CA ASP A 441 37.24 22.10 90.22
C ASP A 441 35.87 21.38 90.33
N ASP A 442 35.64 20.56 91.36
CA ASP A 442 34.41 19.81 91.61
C ASP A 442 33.20 20.68 92.02
N ARG A 443 33.41 21.99 92.20
CA ARG A 443 32.37 22.96 92.59
C ARG A 443 31.63 23.58 91.42
N HIS A 444 31.90 23.17 90.18
CA HIS A 444 31.23 23.71 89.00
C HIS A 444 30.95 22.63 87.95
N PHE A 445 30.02 22.94 87.05
CA PHE A 445 29.95 22.27 85.76
C PHE A 445 29.54 23.27 84.67
N ILE A 446 29.91 22.97 83.43
CA ILE A 446 29.49 23.72 82.25
C ILE A 446 28.95 22.74 81.21
N LEU A 447 27.71 22.99 80.77
CA LEU A 447 27.13 22.38 79.59
C LEU A 447 27.08 23.46 78.51
N TRP A 448 27.94 23.34 77.49
CA TRP A 448 28.02 24.29 76.38
C TRP A 448 27.94 23.52 75.06
N ARG A 449 26.86 23.75 74.30
CA ARG A 449 26.56 23.08 73.04
C ARG A 449 26.11 24.09 72.01
N PRO A 450 27.01 24.53 71.13
CA PRO A 450 26.62 25.28 69.93
C PRO A 450 25.66 24.45 69.07
N ARG A 451 24.72 25.13 68.42
CA ARG A 451 23.76 24.53 67.49
C ARG A 451 24.42 24.12 66.17
N ASP A 452 25.32 24.97 65.68
CA ASP A 452 26.17 24.71 64.52
C ASP A 452 27.61 24.40 65.01
N VAL A 453 28.64 24.50 64.15
CA VAL A 453 30.06 24.28 64.58
C VAL A 453 30.54 25.39 65.55
N VAL A 454 29.93 26.57 65.44
CA VAL A 454 30.15 27.76 66.27
C VAL A 454 28.80 28.37 66.64
N GLY A 455 28.71 29.05 67.79
CA GLY A 455 27.46 29.60 68.33
C GLY A 455 27.56 31.07 68.75
N GLY A 456 26.46 31.69 69.17
CA GLY A 456 26.42 33.00 69.84
C GLY A 456 26.69 32.90 71.34
N ASP A 457 26.47 31.74 71.94
CA ASP A 457 26.61 31.51 73.37
C ASP A 457 28.07 31.42 73.86
N PHE A 458 28.35 32.03 75.00
CA PHE A 458 29.59 31.83 75.76
C PHE A 458 29.41 32.05 77.26
N TYR A 459 30.46 31.70 78.01
CA TYR A 459 30.51 31.89 79.45
C TYR A 459 31.76 32.63 79.89
N LEU A 460 31.63 33.24 81.07
CA LEU A 460 32.59 34.12 81.67
C LEU A 460 33.02 33.53 83.00
N PHE A 461 34.31 33.63 83.26
CA PHE A 461 34.89 33.37 84.56
C PHE A 461 36.11 34.26 84.72
N ARG A 462 36.19 34.93 85.86
CA ARG A 462 37.34 35.74 86.26
C ARG A 462 37.46 35.74 87.78
N ALA A 463 38.66 35.53 88.28
CA ALA A 463 38.97 35.63 89.69
C ALA A 463 39.84 36.87 89.94
N GLU A 464 39.41 37.74 90.85
CA GLU A 464 40.13 38.96 91.23
C GLU A 464 40.09 39.11 92.75
N GLY A 465 41.18 38.68 93.41
CA GLY A 465 41.24 38.56 94.87
C GLY A 465 40.23 37.52 95.39
N MET A 466 39.36 37.95 96.30
CA MET A 466 38.29 37.13 96.89
C MET A 466 36.96 37.20 96.11
N HIS A 467 36.95 37.90 94.97
CA HIS A 467 35.78 38.02 94.11
C HIS A 467 35.89 37.08 92.90
N LEU A 468 34.86 36.27 92.69
CA LEU A 468 34.71 35.42 91.51
C LEU A 468 33.56 35.93 90.66
N VAL A 469 33.85 36.37 89.44
CA VAL A 469 32.83 36.73 88.46
C VAL A 469 32.54 35.52 87.59
N ILE A 470 31.28 35.12 87.55
CA ILE A 470 30.77 33.95 86.83
C ILE A 470 29.59 34.41 86.00
N GLY A 471 29.54 34.07 84.71
CA GLY A 471 28.44 34.51 83.86
C GLY A 471 28.21 33.68 82.61
N VAL A 472 27.04 33.85 82.01
CA VAL A 472 26.70 33.33 80.68
C VAL A 472 26.16 34.46 79.84
N VAL A 473 26.38 34.38 78.54
CA VAL A 473 25.98 35.40 77.57
C VAL A 473 25.54 34.69 76.30
N ASP A 474 24.39 35.11 75.78
CA ASP A 474 23.75 34.66 74.56
C ASP A 474 23.72 35.84 73.58
N CYS A 475 24.44 35.70 72.48
CA CYS A 475 24.47 36.72 71.43
C CYS A 475 23.38 36.45 70.41
N ALA A 476 22.75 37.50 69.89
CA ALA A 476 21.80 37.32 68.80
C ALA A 476 22.42 36.63 67.57
N GLY A 477 21.73 35.57 67.14
CA GLY A 477 22.11 34.74 66.01
C GLY A 477 23.03 33.59 66.41
N HIS A 478 22.97 32.51 65.63
CA HIS A 478 23.81 31.33 65.78
C HIS A 478 24.81 31.24 64.61
N GLY A 479 25.70 30.26 64.62
CA GLY A 479 26.67 30.07 63.54
C GLY A 479 27.72 31.19 63.49
N VAL A 480 28.29 31.44 62.32
CA VAL A 480 29.44 32.37 62.16
C VAL A 480 29.14 33.80 62.64
N PRO A 481 27.97 34.42 62.34
CA PRO A 481 27.66 35.76 62.86
C PRO A 481 27.56 35.82 64.39
N GLY A 482 26.92 34.81 65.00
CA GLY A 482 26.84 34.69 66.47
C GLY A 482 28.24 34.58 67.09
N ALA A 483 29.11 33.76 66.51
CA ALA A 483 30.48 33.56 66.99
C ALA A 483 31.34 34.83 66.92
N LEU A 484 31.13 35.69 65.92
CA LEU A 484 31.80 37.01 65.85
C LEU A 484 31.29 37.95 66.95
N MET A 485 29.98 37.92 67.24
CA MET A 485 29.38 38.69 68.33
C MET A 485 29.91 38.23 69.70
N THR A 486 30.12 36.93 69.91
CA THR A 486 30.77 36.37 71.09
C THR A 486 32.13 37.01 71.35
N MET A 487 32.98 37.15 70.32
CA MET A 487 34.32 37.75 70.47
C MET A 487 34.25 39.23 70.84
N LEU A 488 33.36 39.99 70.21
CA LEU A 488 33.16 41.41 70.49
C LEU A 488 32.65 41.61 71.93
N ALA A 489 31.66 40.83 72.34
CA ALA A 489 31.10 40.92 73.67
C ALA A 489 32.06 40.47 74.75
N ARG A 490 32.84 39.41 74.52
CA ARG A 490 33.90 39.01 75.44
C ARG A 490 34.87 40.15 75.69
N SER A 491 35.33 40.80 74.62
CA SER A 491 36.22 41.96 74.70
C SER A 491 35.58 43.15 75.43
N ALA A 492 34.32 43.48 75.12
CA ALA A 492 33.58 44.55 75.78
C ALA A 492 33.37 44.30 77.28
N ILE A 493 33.12 43.05 77.67
CA ILE A 493 32.95 42.65 79.07
C ILE A 493 34.29 42.70 79.81
N ASP A 494 35.38 42.19 79.21
CA ASP A 494 36.72 42.27 79.81
C ASP A 494 37.14 43.74 80.01
N HIS A 495 36.79 44.62 79.06
CA HIS A 495 37.00 46.06 79.17
C HIS A 495 36.15 46.69 80.29
N ALA A 496 34.86 46.36 80.35
CA ALA A 496 33.95 46.84 81.40
C ALA A 496 34.42 46.44 82.81
N MET A 497 34.91 45.20 82.98
CA MET A 497 35.48 44.74 84.25
C MET A 497 36.77 45.49 84.62
N ALA A 498 37.58 45.89 83.63
CA ALA A 498 38.79 46.66 83.88
C ALA A 498 38.49 48.11 84.30
N GLU A 499 37.40 48.71 83.80
CA GLU A 499 37.01 50.09 84.11
C GLU A 499 36.21 50.21 85.41
N THR A 500 35.27 49.30 85.65
CA THR A 500 34.33 49.38 86.78
C THR A 500 34.74 48.56 87.99
N GLY A 501 35.75 47.70 87.84
CA GLY A 501 36.04 46.62 88.76
C GLY A 501 35.08 45.45 88.60
N VAL A 502 35.18 44.48 89.51
CA VAL A 502 34.43 43.21 89.43
C VAL A 502 33.24 43.13 90.40
N GLU A 503 33.11 44.10 91.30
CA GLU A 503 32.21 43.99 92.45
C GLU A 503 30.73 44.11 92.09
N SER A 504 30.37 44.96 91.13
CA SER A 504 28.98 45.26 90.76
C SER A 504 28.65 44.70 89.36
N PRO A 505 27.94 43.56 89.28
CA PRO A 505 27.47 43.02 88.00
C PRO A 505 26.64 43.99 87.16
N SER A 506 25.80 44.82 87.79
CA SER A 506 25.00 45.82 87.08
C SER A 506 25.85 46.91 86.43
N ALA A 507 26.93 47.34 87.09
CA ALA A 507 27.90 48.26 86.50
C ALA A 507 28.64 47.65 85.30
N ILE A 508 29.04 46.37 85.40
CA ILE A 508 29.67 45.62 84.31
C ILE A 508 28.71 45.54 83.11
N LEU A 509 27.44 45.18 83.32
CA LEU A 509 26.44 45.12 82.24
C LEU A 509 26.20 46.50 81.59
N ALA A 510 26.10 47.57 82.37
CA ALA A 510 25.89 48.93 81.85
C ALA A 510 27.08 49.42 81.00
N HIS A 511 28.32 49.16 81.44
CA HIS A 511 29.52 49.52 80.69
C HIS A 511 29.70 48.65 79.46
N THR A 512 29.37 47.35 79.56
CA THR A 512 29.34 46.43 78.42
C THR A 512 28.35 46.90 77.35
N ASP A 513 27.12 47.27 77.75
CA ASP A 513 26.08 47.79 76.83
C ASP A 513 26.60 49.06 76.11
N THR A 514 27.25 49.96 76.86
CA THR A 514 27.83 51.20 76.31
C THR A 514 28.96 50.91 75.31
N ALA A 515 29.90 50.04 75.68
CA ALA A 515 31.03 49.66 74.83
C ALA A 515 30.56 48.95 73.53
N LEU A 516 29.63 48.00 73.64
CA LEU A 516 29.07 47.30 72.49
C LEU A 516 28.32 48.26 71.56
N ARG A 517 27.50 49.17 72.09
CA ARG A 517 26.84 50.20 71.29
C ARG A 517 27.85 51.07 70.55
N ALA A 518 28.93 51.49 71.21
CA ALA A 518 29.97 52.29 70.57
C ALA A 518 30.67 51.54 69.44
N MET A 519 30.99 50.25 69.64
CA MET A 519 31.62 49.41 68.61
C MET A 519 30.71 49.16 67.40
N LEU A 520 29.40 48.96 67.64
CA LEU A 520 28.43 48.57 66.61
C LEU A 520 27.78 49.78 65.89
N GLN A 521 27.62 50.92 66.55
CA GLN A 521 26.99 52.12 65.98
C GLN A 521 27.92 52.91 65.04
N GLN A 522 29.22 52.62 65.02
CA GLN A 522 30.16 53.27 64.10
C GLN A 522 29.97 52.86 62.62
N HIS A 523 29.13 51.85 62.34
CA HIS A 523 28.90 51.33 61.00
C HIS A 523 27.39 51.20 60.70
N GLU A 524 26.97 51.54 59.48
CA GLU A 524 25.60 51.29 59.01
C GLU A 524 25.38 49.79 58.80
N LEU A 525 25.14 49.06 59.89
CA LEU A 525 24.79 47.65 59.82
C LEU A 525 23.42 47.49 59.15
N PRO A 526 23.27 46.57 58.18
CA PRO A 526 21.97 46.26 57.59
C PRO A 526 20.96 45.91 58.68
N ARG A 527 19.73 46.45 58.60
CA ARG A 527 18.65 46.22 59.59
C ARG A 527 18.31 44.74 59.85
N ALA A 528 18.82 43.82 59.03
CA ALA A 528 18.61 42.39 59.12
C ALA A 528 19.54 41.66 60.11
N ILE A 529 20.62 42.30 60.58
CA ILE A 529 21.55 41.68 61.54
C ILE A 529 21.10 42.03 62.96
N ALA A 530 20.63 41.04 63.71
CA ALA A 530 20.33 41.20 65.12
C ALA A 530 21.65 41.27 65.91
N THR A 531 21.76 42.27 66.78
CA THR A 531 22.99 42.56 67.56
C THR A 531 22.74 42.62 69.07
N ASN A 532 21.50 42.38 69.51
CA ASN A 532 21.15 42.34 70.90
C ASN A 532 21.74 41.11 71.59
N MET A 533 21.92 41.18 72.90
CA MET A 533 22.54 40.09 73.65
C MET A 533 21.93 39.93 75.02
N ASP A 534 21.62 38.70 75.39
CA ASP A 534 21.13 38.35 76.71
C ASP A 534 22.34 37.94 77.57
N ALA A 535 22.40 38.37 78.83
CA ALA A 535 23.58 38.14 79.68
C ALA A 535 23.18 37.98 81.14
N GLY A 536 23.83 37.09 81.88
CA GLY A 536 23.66 36.93 83.33
C GLY A 536 25.03 36.89 83.98
N ILE A 537 25.30 37.81 84.91
CA ILE A 537 26.58 37.93 85.60
C ILE A 537 26.36 37.87 87.10
N ALA A 538 27.05 36.94 87.76
CA ALA A 538 27.12 36.83 89.20
C ALA A 538 28.55 37.17 89.68
N CYS A 539 28.65 37.99 90.72
CA CYS A 539 29.88 38.21 91.45
C CYS A 539 29.75 37.58 92.84
N VAL A 540 30.62 36.61 93.12
CA VAL A 540 30.69 35.87 94.37
C VAL A 540 31.82 36.44 95.20
N ASP A 541 31.48 37.06 96.33
CA ASP A 541 32.44 37.51 97.34
C ASP A 541 32.64 36.37 98.35
N LEU A 542 33.78 35.70 98.26
CA LEU A 542 34.14 34.59 99.14
C LEU A 542 34.47 35.05 100.57
N GLN A 543 34.85 36.31 100.76
CA GLN A 543 35.17 36.87 102.07
C GLN A 543 33.89 37.24 102.84
N ALA A 544 32.97 37.96 102.20
CA ALA A 544 31.67 38.30 102.78
C ALA A 544 30.66 37.15 102.72
N ARG A 545 30.96 36.09 101.95
CA ARG A 545 30.05 34.98 101.62
C ARG A 545 28.72 35.48 101.06
N THR A 546 28.80 36.38 100.09
CA THR A 546 27.62 36.91 99.39
C THR A 546 27.74 36.74 97.89
N LEU A 547 26.60 36.64 97.23
CA LEU A 547 26.48 36.63 95.78
C LEU A 547 25.70 37.87 95.38
N ARG A 548 26.26 38.68 94.49
CA ARG A 548 25.54 39.74 93.76
C ARG A 548 25.28 39.28 92.34
N TYR A 549 24.08 39.52 91.84
CA TYR A 549 23.67 39.13 90.49
C TYR A 549 23.01 40.29 89.76
N ALA A 550 23.35 40.46 88.48
CA ALA A 550 22.56 41.25 87.55
C ALA A 550 22.46 40.50 86.22
N GLY A 551 21.33 40.67 85.53
CA GLY A 551 21.12 40.06 84.22
C GLY A 551 20.37 40.98 83.26
N ALA A 552 20.63 40.79 81.97
CA ALA A 552 19.87 41.25 80.83
C ALA A 552 19.13 40.02 80.27
N ARG A 553 17.84 39.86 80.59
CA ARG A 553 16.94 38.75 80.21
C ARG A 553 17.30 37.34 80.72
N ILE A 554 18.56 37.07 81.05
CA ILE A 554 18.96 35.84 81.73
C ILE A 554 18.62 35.94 83.23
N ALA A 555 18.21 34.83 83.83
CA ALA A 555 17.94 34.72 85.25
C ALA A 555 18.98 33.81 85.93
N LEU A 556 19.30 34.11 87.19
CA LEU A 556 20.05 33.20 88.05
C LEU A 556 19.08 32.35 88.84
N TYR A 557 19.18 31.04 88.68
CA TYR A 557 18.43 30.06 89.46
C TYR A 557 19.29 29.58 90.61
N TRP A 558 18.66 29.24 91.73
CA TRP A 558 19.32 28.54 92.83
C TRP A 558 18.40 27.48 93.41
N SER A 559 18.96 26.40 93.94
CA SER A 559 18.20 25.36 94.60
C SER A 559 18.99 24.69 95.72
N ASP A 560 18.29 24.39 96.81
CA ASP A 560 18.75 23.61 97.96
C ASP A 560 18.28 22.15 97.92
N GLY A 561 17.72 21.70 96.77
CA GLY A 561 17.11 20.39 96.58
C GLY A 561 15.65 20.27 97.03
N GLU A 562 15.11 21.26 97.75
CA GLU A 562 13.71 21.29 98.19
C GLU A 562 12.92 22.40 97.49
N THR A 563 13.56 23.55 97.29
CA THR A 563 12.98 24.73 96.64
C THR A 563 13.87 25.21 95.51
N VAL A 564 13.28 25.94 94.57
CA VAL A 564 14.00 26.65 93.51
C VAL A 564 13.65 28.12 93.61
N GLY A 565 14.66 28.97 93.80
CA GLY A 565 14.51 30.40 93.73
C GLY A 565 15.08 30.96 92.43
N VAL A 566 14.57 32.12 92.03
CA VAL A 566 14.96 32.79 90.78
C VAL A 566 15.22 34.26 91.05
N LEU A 567 16.43 34.72 90.72
CA LEU A 567 16.74 36.12 90.57
C LEU A 567 16.55 36.50 89.10
N LYS A 568 15.47 37.22 88.81
CA LYS A 568 15.13 37.64 87.45
C LYS A 568 16.12 38.71 86.97
N GLY A 569 16.59 38.57 85.74
CA GLY A 569 17.27 39.66 85.04
C GLY A 569 16.32 40.80 84.67
N GLY A 570 16.91 41.92 84.28
CA GLY A 570 16.21 43.03 83.62
C GLY A 570 15.50 42.56 82.34
N ARG A 571 14.43 43.24 81.97
CA ARG A 571 13.59 42.85 80.81
C ARG A 571 14.19 43.17 79.45
N ARG A 572 15.32 43.89 79.42
CA ARG A 572 15.97 44.36 78.18
C ARG A 572 17.30 43.64 78.01
N ALA A 573 17.59 43.29 76.77
CA ALA A 573 18.88 42.78 76.34
C ALA A 573 19.93 43.92 76.33
N LEU A 574 21.21 43.56 76.34
CA LEU A 574 22.28 44.47 75.92
C LEU A 574 22.07 44.83 74.45
N VAL A 575 22.46 46.04 74.06
CA VAL A 575 22.32 46.58 72.70
C VAL A 575 20.88 46.59 72.17
N ASP A 576 19.88 46.53 73.06
CA ASP A 576 18.47 46.69 72.69
C ASP A 576 18.19 48.12 72.18
N ARG A 577 17.08 48.34 71.48
CA ARG A 577 16.70 49.66 70.91
C ARG A 577 16.61 50.75 71.97
N ARG A 578 16.32 50.39 73.22
CA ARG A 578 16.34 51.28 74.38
C ARG A 578 17.38 50.78 75.37
N VAL A 579 18.13 51.70 75.96
CA VAL A 579 19.12 51.38 77.00
C VAL A 579 18.46 50.63 78.15
N GLY A 580 19.09 49.54 78.59
CA GLY A 580 18.64 48.73 79.72
C GLY A 580 18.86 49.45 81.06
N ASP A 581 18.05 49.10 82.05
CA ASP A 581 18.34 49.43 83.45
C ASP A 581 18.64 48.12 84.18
N TYR A 582 19.82 48.03 84.78
CA TYR A 582 20.35 46.82 85.41
C TYR A 582 20.54 47.08 86.90
N HIS A 583 20.15 46.14 87.75
CA HIS A 583 20.25 46.28 89.20
C HIS A 583 20.89 45.05 89.82
N ASP A 584 21.75 45.28 90.82
CA ASP A 584 22.33 44.21 91.62
C ASP A 584 21.30 43.64 92.60
N ALA A 585 21.05 42.35 92.50
CA ALA A 585 20.32 41.57 93.48
C ALA A 585 21.31 40.75 94.32
N GLY A 586 21.31 40.98 95.63
CA GLY A 586 22.20 40.28 96.58
C GLY A 586 21.52 39.09 97.26
N LEU A 587 22.25 38.00 97.46
CA LEU A 587 21.87 36.86 98.28
C LEU A 587 23.07 36.40 99.14
N PRO A 588 22.85 35.93 100.37
CA PRO A 588 23.90 35.23 101.11
C PRO A 588 24.23 33.88 100.44
N LEU A 589 25.50 33.49 100.43
CA LEU A 589 25.93 32.15 100.01
C LEU A 589 25.56 31.15 101.10
N ARG A 590 24.61 30.28 100.81
CA ARG A 590 24.14 29.25 101.75
C ARG A 590 24.82 27.91 101.43
N PRO A 591 25.33 27.18 102.44
CA PRO A 591 25.83 25.82 102.24
C PRO A 591 24.75 24.91 101.63
N GLY A 592 25.14 24.02 100.72
CA GLY A 592 24.19 23.09 100.07
C GLY A 592 23.27 23.72 99.02
N CYS A 593 23.44 25.00 98.68
CA CYS A 593 22.74 25.63 97.56
C CYS A 593 23.57 25.58 96.27
N THR A 594 22.98 25.05 95.21
CA THR A 594 23.56 25.07 93.86
C THR A 594 22.96 26.22 93.06
N TYR A 595 23.80 26.96 92.34
CA TYR A 595 23.42 28.10 91.51
C TYR A 595 23.55 27.74 90.03
N TYR A 596 22.66 28.27 89.18
CA TYR A 596 22.60 27.95 87.75
C TYR A 596 22.30 29.18 86.91
N LEU A 597 23.10 29.36 85.87
CA LEU A 597 22.88 30.33 84.80
C LEU A 597 22.66 29.57 83.50
N ALA A 598 21.51 29.77 82.89
CA ALA A 598 21.13 29.12 81.63
C ALA A 598 20.74 30.15 80.57
N THR A 599 21.17 29.91 79.34
CA THR A 599 20.64 30.59 78.14
C THR A 599 19.31 29.97 77.74
N ASP A 600 18.56 30.63 76.87
CA ASP A 600 17.20 30.21 76.54
C ASP A 600 17.17 28.88 75.78
N GLY A 601 18.23 28.52 75.05
CA GLY A 601 18.30 27.30 74.25
C GLY A 601 18.02 26.01 75.03
N PHE A 602 18.35 25.94 76.33
CA PHE A 602 17.97 24.79 77.16
C PHE A 602 16.45 24.72 77.38
N LEU A 603 15.82 25.85 77.67
CA LEU A 603 14.38 25.96 77.95
C LEU A 603 13.54 25.89 76.67
N ASP A 604 14.06 26.44 75.57
CA ASP A 604 13.39 26.57 74.28
C ASP A 604 13.59 25.37 73.35
N GLN A 605 14.43 24.40 73.77
CA GLN A 605 14.64 23.16 73.04
C GLN A 605 13.31 22.45 72.80
N ALA A 606 12.93 22.37 71.52
CA ALA A 606 11.72 21.70 71.09
C ALA A 606 11.85 20.18 71.31
N GLY A 607 10.84 19.57 71.94
CA GLY A 607 10.90 18.19 72.39
C GLY A 607 9.57 17.62 72.85
N GLY A 608 9.63 16.45 73.48
CA GLY A 608 8.45 15.70 73.94
C GLY A 608 7.53 15.24 72.80
N GLU A 609 6.33 14.76 73.11
CA GLU A 609 5.39 14.29 72.09
C GLU A 609 4.87 15.44 71.20
N LEU A 610 4.61 16.61 71.80
CA LEU A 610 3.96 17.75 71.15
C LEU A 610 4.92 18.71 70.45
N GLY A 611 6.24 18.60 70.67
CA GLY A 611 7.24 19.46 70.05
C GLY A 611 7.35 20.87 70.66
N TYR A 612 6.86 21.07 71.88
CA TYR A 612 7.02 22.33 72.60
C TYR A 612 8.41 22.47 73.22
N GLY A 613 8.79 23.70 73.58
CA GLY A 613 9.99 23.94 74.41
C GLY A 613 9.87 23.22 75.75
N MET A 614 11.00 22.79 76.33
CA MET A 614 11.04 22.16 77.66
C MET A 614 10.33 23.01 78.71
N GLY A 615 10.51 24.34 78.60
CA GLY A 615 9.80 25.32 79.38
C GLY A 615 10.29 25.43 80.83
N TYR A 616 9.84 26.49 81.48
CA TYR A 616 10.27 26.88 82.82
C TYR A 616 9.93 25.84 83.90
N GLU A 617 8.73 25.24 83.85
CA GLU A 617 8.29 24.29 84.87
C GLU A 617 9.12 23.01 84.89
N SER A 618 9.36 22.41 83.71
CA SER A 618 10.20 21.22 83.58
C SER A 618 11.66 21.52 83.93
N PHE A 619 12.19 22.66 83.49
CA PHE A 619 13.56 23.06 83.80
C PHE A 619 13.79 23.22 85.30
N THR A 620 12.93 23.96 86.00
CA THR A 620 13.05 24.14 87.45
C THR A 620 12.84 22.84 88.22
N ALA A 621 11.97 21.94 87.76
CA ALA A 621 11.84 20.60 88.33
C ALA A 621 13.13 19.79 88.22
N LEU A 622 13.82 19.86 87.08
CA LEU A 622 15.12 19.20 86.89
C LEU A 622 16.19 19.79 87.81
N LEU A 623 16.27 21.13 87.94
CA LEU A 623 17.22 21.76 88.87
C LEU A 623 16.97 21.29 90.30
N ARG A 624 15.71 21.27 90.74
CA ARG A 624 15.32 20.84 92.09
C ARG A 624 15.71 19.40 92.38
N ALA A 625 15.45 18.50 91.43
CA ALA A 625 15.70 17.07 91.60
C ALA A 625 17.20 16.75 91.69
N ASN A 626 18.05 17.55 91.04
CA ASN A 626 19.47 17.25 90.92
C ASN A 626 20.37 18.13 91.81
N ALA A 627 19.85 19.21 92.42
CA ALA A 627 20.69 20.21 93.09
C ALA A 627 21.60 19.72 94.22
N ARG A 628 21.30 18.58 94.85
CA ARG A 628 22.11 17.98 95.91
C ARG A 628 23.14 16.97 95.40
N LEU A 629 23.08 16.57 94.13
CA LEU A 629 24.03 15.63 93.55
C LEU A 629 25.43 16.27 93.44
N PRO A 630 26.50 15.48 93.32
CA PRO A 630 27.80 15.95 92.86
C PRO A 630 27.69 16.72 91.52
N MET A 631 28.50 17.75 91.30
CA MET A 631 28.35 18.66 90.15
C MET A 631 28.49 17.94 88.80
N ASN A 632 29.36 16.93 88.72
CA ASN A 632 29.49 16.07 87.54
C ASN A 632 28.22 15.24 87.27
N GLU A 633 27.63 14.65 88.31
CA GLU A 633 26.39 13.87 88.19
C GLU A 633 25.20 14.77 87.80
N GLN A 634 25.16 16.01 88.29
CA GLN A 634 24.19 17.01 87.85
C GLN A 634 24.33 17.32 86.37
N ALA A 635 25.56 17.54 85.89
CA ALA A 635 25.84 17.83 84.49
C ALA A 635 25.35 16.69 83.59
N GLU A 636 25.65 15.44 83.95
CA GLU A 636 25.21 14.26 83.22
C GLU A 636 23.68 14.10 83.24
N ALA A 637 23.03 14.32 84.39
CA ALA A 637 21.59 14.21 84.52
C ALA A 637 20.86 15.26 83.67
N LEU A 638 21.37 16.50 83.67
CA LEU A 638 20.78 17.61 82.90
C LEU A 638 21.05 17.46 81.40
N ASP A 639 22.24 17.02 80.98
CA ASP A 639 22.51 16.73 79.56
C ASP A 639 21.63 15.59 79.04
N ARG A 640 21.49 14.53 79.83
CA ARG A 640 20.64 13.39 79.48
C ARG A 640 19.18 13.80 79.37
N ALA A 641 18.65 14.56 80.34
CA ALA A 641 17.28 15.05 80.30
C ALA A 641 17.03 15.93 79.07
N LEU A 642 18.00 16.78 78.69
CA LEU A 642 17.92 17.59 77.47
C LEU A 642 17.89 16.72 76.20
N LEU A 643 18.78 15.72 76.10
CA LEU A 643 18.84 14.81 74.95
C LEU A 643 17.58 13.95 74.81
N GLU A 644 17.07 13.42 75.93
CA GLU A 644 15.82 12.65 75.98
C GLU A 644 14.61 13.52 75.60
N TRP A 645 14.54 14.76 76.10
CA TRP A 645 13.48 15.69 75.71
C TRP A 645 13.52 16.01 74.22
N ARG A 646 14.70 16.31 73.66
CA ARG A 646 14.89 16.62 72.24
C ARG A 646 14.47 15.47 71.32
N GLY A 647 14.87 14.23 71.66
CA GLY A 647 14.73 13.07 70.78
C GLY A 647 15.42 13.30 69.43
N ASP A 648 14.72 12.99 68.33
CA ASP A 648 15.21 13.15 66.95
C ASP A 648 15.07 14.57 66.40
N ARG A 649 14.57 15.53 67.20
CA ARG A 649 14.41 16.92 66.73
C ARG A 649 15.77 17.62 66.68
N PRO A 650 15.97 18.57 65.73
CA PRO A 650 17.19 19.35 65.69
C PRO A 650 17.32 20.22 66.95
N GLN A 651 18.57 20.53 67.30
CA GLN A 651 18.82 21.56 68.31
C GLN A 651 18.34 22.90 67.76
N ARG A 652 17.55 23.63 68.56
CA ARG A 652 16.87 24.85 68.09
C ARG A 652 17.77 26.08 68.15
N ASP A 653 18.54 26.18 69.22
CA ASP A 653 19.46 27.28 69.49
C ASP A 653 20.72 26.80 70.21
N ASP A 654 21.70 27.67 70.41
CA ASP A 654 22.86 27.37 71.25
C ASP A 654 22.43 27.11 72.71
N VAL A 655 23.07 26.17 73.39
CA VAL A 655 22.70 25.78 74.76
C VAL A 655 23.87 25.97 75.69
N THR A 656 23.69 26.83 76.70
CA THR A 656 24.66 27.05 77.77
C THR A 656 24.00 26.94 79.13
N LEU A 657 24.56 26.10 79.99
CA LEU A 657 24.20 25.99 81.40
C LEU A 657 25.48 25.92 82.23
N LEU A 658 25.77 27.01 82.93
CA LEU A 658 26.89 27.12 83.86
C LEU A 658 26.36 27.04 85.29
N SER A 659 26.91 26.13 86.06
CA SER A 659 26.51 25.93 87.45
C SER A 659 27.70 25.93 88.39
N PHE A 660 27.48 26.40 89.61
CA PHE A 660 28.48 26.46 90.66
C PHE A 660 27.85 26.29 92.04
N ARG A 661 28.63 25.73 92.99
CA ARG A 661 28.24 25.52 94.38
C ARG A 661 29.40 25.88 95.31
N PHE A 662 29.11 26.59 96.40
CA PHE A 662 30.11 26.89 97.43
C PHE A 662 29.65 26.28 98.75
N ASP A 663 30.14 25.07 99.03
CA ASP A 663 30.03 24.45 100.35
C ASP A 663 31.12 25.01 101.28
N ASP A 664 30.95 24.86 102.60
CA ASP A 664 31.78 25.50 103.62
C ASP A 664 33.29 25.20 103.56
#